data_AF-A0A5D3YGA5-F1
#
_entry.id   AF-A0A5D3YGA5-F1
#
_cell.length_a   1.000
_cell.length_b   1.000
_cell.length_c   1.000
_cell.angle_alpha   90.00
_cell.angle_beta   90.00
_cell.angle_gamma   90.00
#
_symmetry.space_group_name_H-M   'P 1'
#
loop_
_entity.id
_entity.type
_entity.pdbx_description
1 polymer ?
#
loop_
_entity_poly.entity_id
_entity_poly.type
_entity_poly.pdbx_seq_one_letter_code
_entity_poly.pdbx_strand_id
1 'polypeptide(L)'
;MQKIPSEIASLVHHIKLNESGWWEHAIQNLIISIFGTTGNKPLKVEQVCEKLGEKYNITLQNDRIEKQIERLVSQQKAESLKEERYQLTEDLLATFKEAYQNQREIEKTTKKKFKKTVNDFSPRLGAEKVWEDFNKNVLIPIIKEIGAKTYEFIAGDSKLTLTDYSHFQSFLNRFKEDKTNLKKALNFFFSQDDEIVNDFILHQLNSYFFLEATNLDQETIQRVYDLSKSQANLKIFVDTNFLLSILDLHENPSDKSTESLLDLIDEIKNKVRIKFYVLPGTISEFKNLLERNRESLKRMRPSLNQMKASVKEGAFSGVKKKYFLKCLQNNTVLDIDEYFSPYLDNFTVTIRENDLELYNHDFDEYNKRQDVVDDILDQRDYRLRRITGKTKEKREEEKQNNKEKKQEFEQLENKFYLKLRHDCKIWHIVKDFRPNYVDSPKEIENWIITLDFNFLEFDKFKQKIDSQNNVSVCLHPNELVSMLQFWIPRTDKFEKAVLGNFQLPFLFKDFDFESEKVSEDIIASLSRFKNSDDLSYDTVTEILTNNAIRSKIKSSNSVEKNAELIKDEILRKYEQSSKKLNQKTSKNKELEEQISNISQEVKELKKDLNAHLERLFKEKADNQVEILKGRKEKLKNEYNSLDNRIADILDNKRTASKEIKRKSAKWFNKFKFAFINKEDWEQNIRNKFYNAEKLEQLKDERAEVENKLDNIPSVSEKDKIMVLCENQNQEIFNSLSLDEVDFIPEKDAYSLFQKIRNNMKYLGIRDRDYLTDQEIDRITNKFTNYIILDYYCIENYLYHPKNLEELDIENLNIDKYKEELIRQKEEKRDEIVLNLKSTRKGYPELKIPGEIRMDTEDKIIDNIDSNNIETFLKSFSLKDKFDKSYLAEFNLNKNVLASTNWFRTQIEELIS
;
A
#
# COMPACT_ATOMS: atom_id res chain seq x y z
N MET A 1 28.68 31.21 13.29
CA MET A 1 28.92 29.83 12.85
C MET A 1 30.01 29.85 11.79
N GLN A 2 31.10 29.11 11.97
CA GLN A 2 32.17 29.01 10.96
C GLN A 2 31.61 28.34 9.69
N LYS A 3 31.93 28.91 8.51
CA LYS A 3 31.54 28.38 7.20
C LYS A 3 32.00 26.93 7.06
N ILE A 4 31.08 26.05 6.70
CA ILE A 4 31.39 24.67 6.32
C ILE A 4 32.00 24.71 4.91
N PRO A 5 33.18 24.11 4.67
CA PRO A 5 33.77 23.97 3.34
C PRO A 5 32.81 23.28 2.38
N SER A 6 32.74 23.72 1.12
CA SER A 6 31.81 23.17 0.12
C SER A 6 32.02 21.66 -0.11
N GLU A 7 33.24 21.15 0.13
CA GLU A 7 33.51 19.71 0.05
C GLU A 7 32.73 18.91 1.11
N ILE A 8 32.59 19.44 2.33
CA ILE A 8 31.86 18.77 3.43
C ILE A 8 30.35 18.81 3.19
N ALA A 9 29.82 19.90 2.62
CA ALA A 9 28.42 19.95 2.20
C ALA A 9 28.11 18.89 1.13
N SER A 10 28.96 18.77 0.11
CA SER A 10 28.84 17.74 -0.94
C SER A 10 28.93 16.30 -0.40
N LEU A 11 29.73 16.06 0.65
CA LEU A 11 29.81 14.78 1.36
C LEU A 11 28.50 14.44 2.10
N VAL A 12 27.87 15.40 2.79
CA VAL A 12 26.55 15.20 3.47
C VAL A 12 25.44 14.84 2.47
N HIS A 13 25.56 15.25 1.22
CA HIS A 13 24.60 14.94 0.16
C HIS A 13 24.77 13.53 -0.44
N HIS A 14 25.83 12.78 -0.10
CA HIS A 14 26.03 11.41 -0.60
C HIS A 14 25.24 10.40 0.26
N ILE A 15 24.38 9.63 -0.41
CA ILE A 15 23.36 8.75 0.21
C ILE A 15 23.95 7.74 1.20
N LYS A 16 25.14 7.20 0.92
CA LYS A 16 25.78 6.21 1.80
C LYS A 16 26.36 6.82 3.07
N LEU A 17 26.66 8.12 3.07
CA LEU A 17 27.21 8.85 4.22
C LEU A 17 26.12 9.26 5.24
N ASN A 18 24.85 8.95 4.94
CA ASN A 18 23.72 9.13 5.86
C ASN A 18 23.35 7.83 6.61
N GLU A 19 24.01 6.71 6.33
CA GLU A 19 23.79 5.43 7.03
C GLU A 19 24.55 5.38 8.37
N SER A 20 23.92 4.90 9.44
CA SER A 20 24.64 4.71 10.71
C SER A 20 25.78 3.70 10.53
N GLY A 21 27.02 4.06 10.90
CA GLY A 21 28.18 3.18 10.74
C GLY A 21 28.82 3.18 9.34
N TRP A 22 28.42 4.12 8.46
CA TRP A 22 28.95 4.21 7.09
C TRP A 22 30.48 4.29 7.03
N TRP A 23 31.10 4.98 7.99
CA TRP A 23 32.55 5.21 8.01
C TRP A 23 33.29 3.91 8.31
N GLU A 24 32.80 3.15 9.28
CA GLU A 24 33.33 1.84 9.63
C GLU A 24 33.21 0.84 8.46
N HIS A 25 32.09 0.87 7.73
CA HIS A 25 31.94 0.05 6.52
C HIS A 25 32.88 0.46 5.39
N ALA A 26 33.11 1.76 5.19
CA ALA A 26 34.05 2.26 4.19
C ALA A 26 35.49 1.78 4.47
N ILE A 27 35.92 1.88 5.73
CA ILE A 27 37.24 1.42 6.17
C ILE A 27 37.39 -0.10 6.03
N GLN A 28 36.37 -0.88 6.40
CA GLN A 28 36.37 -2.33 6.23
C GLN A 28 36.54 -2.73 4.75
N ASN A 29 35.84 -2.05 3.84
CA ASN A 29 35.96 -2.33 2.40
C ASN A 29 37.36 -2.00 1.84
N LEU A 30 38.02 -0.96 2.34
CA LEU A 30 39.41 -0.65 1.99
C LEU A 30 40.37 -1.73 2.49
N ILE A 31 40.19 -2.20 3.73
CA ILE A 31 40.97 -3.30 4.31
C ILE A 31 40.80 -4.58 3.48
N ILE A 32 39.55 -4.94 3.14
CA ILE A 32 39.23 -6.09 2.26
C ILE A 32 39.93 -5.94 0.90
N SER A 33 39.95 -4.74 0.31
CA SER A 33 40.64 -4.46 -0.95
C SER A 33 42.16 -4.66 -0.87
N ILE A 34 42.80 -4.29 0.25
CA ILE A 34 44.24 -4.53 0.45
C ILE A 34 44.54 -6.03 0.51
N PHE A 35 43.78 -6.81 1.29
CA PHE A 35 43.96 -8.26 1.34
C PHE A 35 43.68 -8.92 -0.01
N GLY A 36 42.56 -8.57 -0.65
CA GLY A 36 42.18 -9.13 -1.94
C GLY A 36 43.19 -8.83 -3.06
N THR A 37 43.73 -7.60 -3.13
CA THR A 37 44.71 -7.22 -4.18
C THR A 37 46.13 -7.71 -3.91
N THR A 38 46.45 -8.12 -2.68
CA THR A 38 47.72 -8.76 -2.34
C THR A 38 47.70 -10.28 -2.47
N GLY A 39 46.60 -10.84 -2.98
CA GLY A 39 46.40 -12.28 -3.15
C GLY A 39 46.09 -13.00 -1.83
N ASN A 40 45.48 -12.30 -0.87
CA ASN A 40 45.13 -12.77 0.47
C ASN A 40 46.33 -13.25 1.30
N LYS A 41 47.51 -12.66 1.09
CA LYS A 41 48.68 -12.97 1.91
C LYS A 41 48.44 -12.48 3.35
N PRO A 42 48.83 -13.26 4.38
CA PRO A 42 48.68 -12.82 5.78
C PRO A 42 49.50 -11.56 6.09
N LEU A 43 48.81 -10.46 6.45
CA LEU A 43 49.41 -9.15 6.76
C LEU A 43 49.22 -8.76 8.22
N LYS A 44 50.18 -8.03 8.77
CA LYS A 44 50.04 -7.30 10.05
C LYS A 44 49.33 -5.95 9.86
N VAL A 45 48.82 -5.39 10.95
CA VAL A 45 48.14 -4.07 10.95
C VAL A 45 49.03 -2.97 10.37
N GLU A 46 50.32 -2.94 10.71
CA GLU A 46 51.26 -1.93 10.19
C GLU A 46 51.40 -2.04 8.67
N GLN A 47 51.45 -3.27 8.15
CA GLN A 47 51.59 -3.53 6.72
C GLN A 47 50.31 -3.17 5.95
N VAL A 48 49.14 -3.30 6.58
CA VAL A 48 47.87 -2.83 6.01
C VAL A 48 47.86 -1.29 5.96
N CYS A 49 48.31 -0.62 7.02
CA CYS A 49 48.40 0.84 7.08
C CYS A 49 49.38 1.41 6.06
N GLU A 50 50.58 0.85 5.94
CA GLU A 50 51.57 1.22 4.91
C GLU A 50 50.97 1.11 3.50
N LYS A 51 50.29 -0.01 3.20
CA LYS A 51 49.66 -0.22 1.89
C LYS A 51 48.47 0.68 1.61
N LEU A 52 47.69 1.06 2.63
CA LEU A 52 46.63 2.06 2.49
C LEU A 52 47.22 3.45 2.19
N GLY A 53 48.33 3.81 2.83
CA GLY A 53 49.08 5.04 2.56
C GLY A 53 49.65 5.07 1.13
N GLU A 54 50.33 4.02 0.70
CA GLU A 54 50.94 3.92 -0.63
C GLU A 54 49.91 3.95 -1.78
N LYS A 55 48.80 3.22 -1.62
CA LYS A 55 47.85 2.98 -2.71
C LYS A 55 46.70 3.98 -2.77
N TYR A 56 46.28 4.52 -1.63
CA TYR A 56 45.10 5.37 -1.51
C TYR A 56 45.38 6.73 -0.86
N ASN A 57 46.63 7.00 -0.46
CA ASN A 57 47.03 8.23 0.24
C ASN A 57 46.22 8.48 1.52
N ILE A 58 45.87 7.39 2.22
CA ILE A 58 45.08 7.43 3.47
C ILE A 58 46.05 7.37 4.65
N THR A 59 45.92 8.32 5.57
CA THR A 59 46.73 8.37 6.79
C THR A 59 45.82 8.16 8.00
N LEU A 60 45.73 6.92 8.47
CA LEU A 60 44.91 6.54 9.63
C LEU A 60 45.79 5.97 10.75
N GLN A 61 45.33 6.13 11.99
CA GLN A 61 46.00 5.56 13.16
C GLN A 61 45.82 4.04 13.20
N ASN A 62 46.88 3.31 13.58
CA ASN A 62 46.91 1.84 13.60
C ASN A 62 45.79 1.23 14.46
N ASP A 63 45.46 1.87 15.59
CA ASP A 63 44.43 1.44 16.54
C ASP A 63 43.01 1.43 15.91
N ARG A 64 42.73 2.34 14.98
CA ARG A 64 41.44 2.38 14.27
C ARG A 64 41.32 1.26 13.24
N ILE A 65 42.42 0.96 12.54
CA ILE A 65 42.46 -0.14 11.57
C ILE A 65 42.38 -1.49 12.28
N GLU A 66 43.11 -1.65 13.39
CA GLU A 66 43.07 -2.83 14.25
C GLU A 66 41.64 -3.15 14.71
N LYS A 67 40.92 -2.18 15.28
CA LYS A 67 39.51 -2.36 15.68
C LYS A 67 38.58 -2.79 14.54
N GLN A 68 38.82 -2.35 13.31
CA GLN A 68 38.01 -2.78 12.17
C GLN A 68 38.39 -4.17 11.68
N ILE A 69 39.67 -4.56 11.74
CA ILE A 69 40.12 -5.92 11.46
C ILE A 69 39.54 -6.89 12.50
N GLU A 70 39.58 -6.55 13.80
CA GLU A 70 38.95 -7.34 14.86
C GLU A 70 37.45 -7.51 14.65
N ARG A 71 36.75 -6.45 14.20
CA ARG A 71 35.34 -6.53 13.81
C ARG A 71 35.12 -7.49 12.65
N LEU A 72 35.95 -7.44 11.61
CA LEU A 72 35.87 -8.40 10.49
C LEU A 72 36.11 -9.84 10.97
N VAL A 73 37.03 -10.04 11.92
CA VAL A 73 37.25 -11.36 12.54
C VAL A 73 36.01 -11.81 13.34
N SER A 74 35.43 -10.93 14.16
CA SER A 74 34.20 -11.24 14.91
C SER A 74 33.00 -11.56 14.03
N GLN A 75 32.96 -10.99 12.82
CA GLN A 75 31.93 -11.22 11.80
C GLN A 75 32.20 -12.46 10.94
N GLN A 76 33.24 -13.26 11.24
CA GLN A 76 33.67 -14.42 10.45
C GLN A 76 34.01 -14.07 8.98
N LYS A 77 34.46 -12.83 8.75
CA LYS A 77 34.87 -12.30 7.44
C LYS A 77 36.39 -12.29 7.24
N ALA A 78 37.13 -12.34 8.35
CA ALA A 78 38.58 -12.44 8.37
C ALA A 78 39.02 -13.46 9.43
N GLU A 79 40.22 -13.99 9.30
CA GLU A 79 40.82 -14.95 10.21
C GLU A 79 42.09 -14.36 10.82
N SER A 80 42.27 -14.58 12.12
CA SER A 80 43.53 -14.29 12.80
C SER A 80 44.43 -15.53 12.76
N LEU A 81 45.63 -15.36 12.22
CA LEU A 81 46.68 -16.37 12.16
C LEU A 81 47.71 -16.13 13.28
N LYS A 82 48.70 -17.03 13.39
CA LYS A 82 49.82 -16.88 14.33
C LYS A 82 50.61 -15.58 14.01
N GLU A 83 51.14 -14.94 15.06
CA GLU A 83 51.92 -13.69 14.98
C GLU A 83 51.14 -12.42 14.58
N GLU A 84 49.87 -12.28 14.97
CA GLU A 84 49.05 -11.08 14.71
C GLU A 84 48.91 -10.76 13.21
N ARG A 85 48.84 -11.81 12.41
CA ARG A 85 48.62 -11.71 10.96
C ARG A 85 47.17 -12.05 10.65
N TYR A 86 46.59 -11.31 9.71
CA TYR A 86 45.20 -11.47 9.31
C TYR A 86 45.10 -11.82 7.83
N GLN A 87 44.05 -12.54 7.47
CA GLN A 87 43.66 -12.81 6.08
C GLN A 87 42.13 -12.83 5.98
N LEU A 88 41.59 -12.67 4.78
CA LEU A 88 40.15 -12.83 4.53
C LEU A 88 39.79 -14.32 4.50
N THR A 89 38.53 -14.63 4.84
CA THR A 89 37.96 -15.96 4.61
C THR A 89 37.84 -16.26 3.11
N GLU A 90 37.78 -17.54 2.74
CA GLU A 90 37.65 -17.95 1.33
C GLU A 90 36.37 -17.40 0.69
N ASP A 91 35.26 -17.40 1.42
CA ASP A 91 33.97 -16.87 0.95
C ASP A 91 34.04 -15.38 0.61
N LEU A 92 34.56 -14.56 1.53
CA LEU A 92 34.67 -13.12 1.30
C LEU A 92 35.71 -12.80 0.21
N LEU A 93 36.79 -13.59 0.11
CA LEU A 93 37.77 -13.46 -0.94
C LEU A 93 37.16 -13.78 -2.32
N ALA A 94 36.28 -14.78 -2.42
CA ALA A 94 35.58 -15.12 -3.64
C ALA A 94 34.65 -13.97 -4.08
N THR A 95 33.82 -13.45 -3.16
CA THR A 95 32.95 -12.30 -3.42
C THR A 95 33.74 -11.06 -3.84
N PHE A 96 34.87 -10.78 -3.17
CA PHE A 96 35.75 -9.67 -3.55
C PHE A 96 36.32 -9.87 -4.96
N LYS A 97 36.80 -11.07 -5.29
CA LYS A 97 37.38 -11.36 -6.61
C LYS A 97 36.35 -11.19 -7.72
N GLU A 98 35.13 -11.66 -7.51
CA GLU A 98 34.02 -11.51 -8.46
C GLU A 98 33.70 -10.02 -8.69
N ALA A 99 33.49 -9.25 -7.62
CA ALA A 99 33.23 -7.82 -7.69
C ALA A 99 34.39 -7.06 -8.36
N TYR A 100 35.64 -7.41 -8.05
CA TYR A 100 36.84 -6.81 -8.62
C TYR A 100 36.98 -7.10 -10.13
N GLN A 101 36.63 -8.30 -10.57
CA GLN A 101 36.63 -8.64 -12.01
C GLN A 101 35.51 -7.92 -12.75
N ASN A 102 34.31 -7.87 -12.18
CA ASN A 102 33.19 -7.13 -12.76
C ASN A 102 33.55 -5.65 -12.97
N GLN A 103 34.13 -5.01 -11.93
CA GLN A 103 34.59 -3.62 -12.02
C GLN A 103 35.64 -3.41 -13.12
N ARG A 104 36.59 -4.34 -13.28
CA ARG A 104 37.60 -4.26 -14.35
C ARG A 104 36.99 -4.39 -15.74
N GLU A 105 35.99 -5.24 -15.91
CA GLU A 105 35.31 -5.41 -17.20
C GLU A 105 34.45 -4.19 -17.55
N ILE A 106 33.79 -3.55 -16.58
CA ILE A 106 33.09 -2.26 -16.76
C ILE A 106 34.07 -1.17 -17.20
N GLU A 107 35.20 -1.02 -16.51
CA GLU A 107 36.22 -0.02 -16.85
C GLU A 107 36.81 -0.27 -18.25
N LYS A 108 37.13 -1.52 -18.58
CA LYS A 108 37.71 -1.91 -19.87
C LYS A 108 36.73 -1.71 -21.02
N THR A 109 35.46 -2.06 -20.81
CA THR A 109 34.39 -1.89 -21.81
C THR A 109 34.11 -0.41 -22.05
N THR A 110 34.03 0.38 -20.98
CA THR A 110 33.87 1.84 -21.04
C THR A 110 35.03 2.49 -21.77
N LYS A 111 36.28 2.14 -21.41
CA LYS A 111 37.49 2.65 -22.07
C LYS A 111 37.51 2.30 -23.55
N LYS A 112 37.09 1.09 -23.93
CA LYS A 112 36.98 0.66 -25.34
C LYS A 112 35.95 1.49 -26.10
N LYS A 113 34.79 1.76 -25.47
CA LYS A 113 33.72 2.59 -26.05
C LYS A 113 34.18 4.03 -26.22
N PHE A 114 34.80 4.62 -25.19
CA PHE A 114 35.37 5.96 -25.27
C PHE A 114 36.39 6.09 -26.40
N LYS A 115 37.34 5.14 -26.50
CA LYS A 115 38.33 5.15 -27.58
C LYS A 115 37.71 5.06 -28.96
N LYS A 116 36.68 4.22 -29.11
CA LYS A 116 35.92 4.12 -30.36
C LYS A 116 35.27 5.46 -30.71
N THR A 117 34.57 6.08 -29.76
CA THR A 117 33.94 7.39 -29.94
C THR A 117 34.96 8.48 -30.29
N VAL A 118 36.10 8.55 -29.60
CA VAL A 118 37.14 9.54 -29.93
C VAL A 118 37.75 9.27 -31.31
N ASN A 119 37.95 8.02 -31.70
CA ASN A 119 38.46 7.70 -33.04
C ASN A 119 37.45 7.99 -34.15
N ASP A 120 36.15 7.81 -33.89
CA ASP A 120 35.08 8.05 -34.87
C ASP A 120 34.90 9.56 -35.17
N PHE A 121 35.05 10.41 -34.15
CA PHE A 121 34.85 11.86 -34.27
C PHE A 121 36.16 12.65 -34.44
N SER A 122 37.28 12.19 -33.85
CA SER A 122 38.59 12.85 -33.84
C SER A 122 39.76 11.86 -34.03
N PRO A 123 39.87 11.20 -35.19
CA PRO A 123 40.87 10.14 -35.45
C PRO A 123 42.33 10.61 -35.41
N ARG A 124 42.58 11.92 -35.46
CA ARG A 124 43.93 12.51 -35.38
C ARG A 124 44.46 12.61 -33.95
N LEU A 125 43.58 12.50 -32.96
CA LEU A 125 43.95 12.52 -31.55
C LEU A 125 44.24 11.09 -31.07
N GLY A 126 45.35 10.91 -30.35
CA GLY A 126 45.65 9.62 -29.73
C GLY A 126 44.64 9.30 -28.62
N ALA A 127 43.65 8.46 -28.92
CA ALA A 127 42.51 8.17 -28.02
C ALA A 127 42.93 7.68 -26.61
N GLU A 128 44.09 7.03 -26.48
CA GLU A 128 44.68 6.66 -25.17
C GLU A 128 45.02 7.90 -24.33
N LYS A 129 45.74 8.85 -24.93
CA LYS A 129 46.18 10.08 -24.28
C LYS A 129 44.99 10.96 -23.92
N VAL A 130 43.96 10.98 -24.79
CA VAL A 130 42.71 11.71 -24.54
C VAL A 130 41.96 11.09 -23.36
N TRP A 131 41.89 9.77 -23.24
CA TRP A 131 41.25 9.08 -22.12
C TRP A 131 41.94 9.37 -20.78
N GLU A 132 43.28 9.29 -20.73
CA GLU A 132 44.03 9.58 -19.51
C GLU A 132 43.89 11.04 -19.07
N ASP A 133 43.99 11.98 -20.02
CA ASP A 133 43.85 13.41 -19.74
C ASP A 133 42.42 13.77 -19.33
N PHE A 134 41.42 13.12 -19.93
CA PHE A 134 40.01 13.27 -19.59
C PHE A 134 39.70 12.78 -18.18
N ASN A 135 40.11 11.56 -17.82
CA ASN A 135 39.86 11.04 -16.47
C ASN A 135 40.53 11.91 -15.40
N LYS A 136 41.79 12.30 -15.63
CA LYS A 136 42.58 13.05 -14.65
C LYS A 136 42.15 14.51 -14.50
N ASN A 137 41.88 15.20 -15.60
CA ASN A 137 41.72 16.66 -15.62
C ASN A 137 40.28 17.12 -15.86
N VAL A 138 39.35 16.21 -16.14
CA VAL A 138 37.93 16.52 -16.37
C VAL A 138 37.05 15.72 -15.44
N LEU A 139 37.02 14.39 -15.55
CA LEU A 139 36.07 13.56 -14.82
C LEU A 139 36.25 13.66 -13.30
N ILE A 140 37.48 13.45 -12.81
CA ILE A 140 37.77 13.54 -11.36
C ILE A 140 37.48 14.96 -10.82
N PRO A 141 38.00 16.07 -11.40
CA PRO A 141 37.68 17.42 -10.93
C PRO A 141 36.19 17.77 -10.95
N ILE A 142 35.46 17.35 -11.99
CA ILE A 142 34.01 17.56 -12.10
C ILE A 142 33.28 16.80 -10.98
N ILE A 143 33.67 15.56 -10.71
CA ILE A 143 33.16 14.79 -9.58
C ILE A 143 33.47 15.51 -8.24
N LYS A 144 34.65 16.13 -8.09
CA LYS A 144 35.00 16.92 -6.89
C LYS A 144 34.17 18.20 -6.74
N GLU A 145 33.92 18.91 -7.85
CA GLU A 145 33.25 20.21 -7.87
C GLU A 145 31.72 20.10 -7.76
N ILE A 146 31.13 19.09 -8.41
CA ILE A 146 29.67 18.92 -8.53
C ILE A 146 29.11 17.98 -7.46
N GLY A 147 29.91 17.02 -6.98
CA GLY A 147 29.53 16.10 -5.92
C GLY A 147 28.23 15.34 -6.21
N ALA A 148 27.26 15.37 -5.29
CA ALA A 148 25.98 14.67 -5.45
C ALA A 148 25.13 15.16 -6.64
N LYS A 149 25.42 16.33 -7.22
CA LYS A 149 24.75 16.77 -8.45
C LYS A 149 25.27 16.05 -9.70
N THR A 150 26.31 15.22 -9.60
CA THR A 150 26.73 14.32 -10.68
C THR A 150 25.64 13.30 -11.01
N TYR A 151 24.72 12.99 -10.08
CA TYR A 151 23.55 12.18 -10.36
C TYR A 151 22.55 12.87 -11.31
N GLU A 152 22.36 14.19 -11.19
CA GLU A 152 21.50 14.99 -12.09
C GLU A 152 22.07 15.00 -13.52
N PHE A 153 23.40 14.98 -13.62
CA PHE A 153 24.12 14.86 -14.88
C PHE A 153 23.95 13.49 -15.55
N ILE A 154 23.99 12.40 -14.77
CA ILE A 154 23.76 11.01 -15.25
C ILE A 154 22.29 10.79 -15.63
N ALA A 155 21.36 11.42 -14.90
CA ALA A 155 19.92 11.32 -15.13
C ALA A 155 19.41 12.14 -16.33
N GLY A 156 20.29 12.90 -17.00
CA GLY A 156 19.96 13.62 -18.22
C GLY A 156 19.04 14.85 -18.04
N ASP A 157 18.98 15.45 -16.86
CA ASP A 157 18.21 16.70 -16.68
C ASP A 157 18.87 17.84 -17.48
N SER A 158 18.13 18.37 -18.45
CA SER A 158 18.54 19.37 -19.46
C SER A 158 19.07 20.71 -18.91
N LYS A 159 19.16 20.88 -17.59
CA LYS A 159 19.59 22.12 -16.92
C LYS A 159 21.10 22.23 -16.72
N LEU A 160 21.84 21.10 -16.75
CA LEU A 160 23.28 21.05 -16.51
C LEU A 160 24.04 20.67 -17.79
N THR A 161 24.69 21.63 -18.44
CA THR A 161 25.52 21.34 -19.62
C THR A 161 26.99 21.26 -19.22
N LEU A 162 27.71 20.18 -19.59
CA LEU A 162 29.17 20.02 -19.35
C LEU A 162 30.01 21.24 -19.75
N THR A 163 29.50 22.03 -20.69
CA THR A 163 30.13 23.25 -21.20
C THR A 163 30.23 24.37 -20.19
N ASP A 164 29.45 24.34 -19.13
CA ASP A 164 29.36 25.42 -18.15
C ASP A 164 30.49 25.34 -17.11
N TYR A 165 31.25 24.23 -17.10
CA TYR A 165 32.33 23.97 -16.16
C TYR A 165 33.72 24.39 -16.68
N SER A 166 34.48 25.07 -15.82
CA SER A 166 35.78 25.66 -16.13
C SER A 166 36.86 24.63 -16.49
N HIS A 167 36.84 23.47 -15.81
CA HIS A 167 37.75 22.34 -16.07
C HIS A 167 37.51 21.70 -17.44
N PHE A 168 36.24 21.56 -17.86
CA PHE A 168 35.88 21.04 -19.17
C PHE A 168 36.34 21.97 -20.30
N GLN A 169 36.14 23.27 -20.15
CA GLN A 169 36.63 24.27 -21.13
C GLN A 169 38.16 24.30 -21.20
N SER A 170 38.83 24.17 -20.05
CA SER A 170 40.30 24.13 -19.97
C SER A 170 40.88 22.90 -20.67
N PHE A 171 40.24 21.73 -20.53
CA PHE A 171 40.59 20.51 -21.26
C PHE A 171 40.41 20.68 -22.77
N LEU A 172 39.25 21.17 -23.22
CA LEU A 172 38.98 21.41 -24.63
C LEU A 172 39.99 22.40 -25.27
N ASN A 173 40.49 23.37 -24.51
CA ASN A 173 41.49 24.33 -24.96
C ASN A 173 42.91 23.73 -25.11
N ARG A 174 43.19 22.56 -24.54
CA ARG A 174 44.46 21.84 -24.74
C ARG A 174 44.54 21.14 -26.09
N PHE A 175 43.40 20.83 -26.70
CA PHE A 175 43.27 20.15 -28.00
C PHE A 175 42.78 21.12 -29.10
N LYS A 176 43.46 22.27 -29.22
CA LYS A 176 43.04 23.46 -30.01
C LYS A 176 42.57 23.16 -31.45
N GLU A 177 43.18 22.19 -32.13
CA GLU A 177 42.90 21.89 -33.55
C GLU A 177 41.64 21.03 -33.79
N ASP A 178 41.14 20.31 -32.77
CA ASP A 178 40.00 19.38 -32.90
C ASP A 178 38.90 19.61 -31.85
N LYS A 179 38.92 20.79 -31.20
CA LYS A 179 38.05 21.18 -30.08
C LYS A 179 36.56 20.91 -30.34
N THR A 180 36.07 21.22 -31.53
CA THR A 180 34.65 21.08 -31.88
C THR A 180 34.24 19.62 -32.03
N ASN A 181 35.10 18.79 -32.60
CA ASN A 181 34.83 17.36 -32.78
C ASN A 181 35.00 16.59 -31.48
N LEU A 182 36.00 16.95 -30.66
CA LEU A 182 36.18 16.40 -29.32
C LEU A 182 35.00 16.74 -28.40
N LYS A 183 34.47 17.97 -28.48
CA LYS A 183 33.25 18.35 -27.75
C LYS A 183 32.04 17.51 -28.18
N LYS A 184 31.87 17.24 -29.48
CA LYS A 184 30.80 16.35 -29.98
C LYS A 184 31.02 14.90 -29.53
N ALA A 185 32.26 14.41 -29.55
CA ALA A 185 32.62 13.07 -29.10
C ALA A 185 32.30 12.86 -27.61
N LEU A 186 32.64 13.84 -26.76
CA LEU A 186 32.34 13.79 -25.33
C LEU A 186 30.85 13.92 -25.06
N ASN A 187 30.15 14.85 -25.73
CA ASN A 187 28.70 14.93 -25.61
C ASN A 187 28.02 13.63 -26.05
N PHE A 188 28.53 12.95 -27.09
CA PHE A 188 28.03 11.66 -27.54
C PHE A 188 28.33 10.53 -26.54
N PHE A 189 29.52 10.54 -25.94
CA PHE A 189 29.92 9.61 -24.89
C PHE A 189 29.05 9.74 -23.63
N PHE A 190 28.58 10.96 -23.34
CA PHE A 190 27.71 11.26 -22.21
C PHE A 190 26.21 11.32 -22.55
N SER A 191 25.82 11.24 -23.83
CA SER A 191 24.40 11.32 -24.23
C SER A 191 23.75 9.93 -24.31
N GLN A 192 22.72 9.74 -23.47
CA GLN A 192 21.69 8.69 -23.45
C GLN A 192 22.08 7.26 -23.02
N ASP A 193 21.30 6.74 -22.04
CA ASP A 193 20.93 5.35 -21.70
C ASP A 193 22.01 4.25 -21.80
N ASP A 194 23.29 4.61 -21.72
CA ASP A 194 24.36 3.63 -21.69
C ASP A 194 24.68 3.23 -20.25
N GLU A 195 23.98 2.20 -19.79
CA GLU A 195 24.10 1.59 -18.46
C GLU A 195 25.58 1.39 -18.05
N ILE A 196 26.44 0.94 -18.97
CA ILE A 196 27.86 0.67 -18.71
C ILE A 196 28.67 1.95 -18.41
N VAL A 197 28.40 3.05 -19.15
CA VAL A 197 29.08 4.34 -18.93
C VAL A 197 28.56 5.00 -17.66
N ASN A 198 27.26 4.91 -17.40
CA ASN A 198 26.64 5.40 -16.19
C ASN A 198 27.19 4.67 -14.96
N ASP A 199 27.28 3.34 -15.02
CA ASP A 199 27.89 2.51 -13.99
C ASP A 199 29.33 2.93 -13.74
N PHE A 200 30.13 3.12 -14.79
CA PHE A 200 31.51 3.59 -14.64
C PHE A 200 31.58 4.94 -13.92
N ILE A 201 30.76 5.93 -14.29
CA ILE A 201 30.76 7.27 -13.66
C ILE A 201 30.29 7.17 -12.20
N LEU A 202 29.24 6.39 -11.92
CA LEU A 202 28.74 6.14 -10.57
C LEU A 202 29.79 5.45 -9.69
N HIS A 203 30.54 4.51 -10.25
CA HIS A 203 31.63 3.84 -9.55
C HIS A 203 32.77 4.83 -9.22
N GLN A 204 33.12 5.73 -10.15
CA GLN A 204 34.12 6.77 -9.90
C GLN A 204 33.65 7.77 -8.83
N LEU A 205 32.38 8.18 -8.89
CA LEU A 205 31.75 9.06 -7.91
C LEU A 205 31.75 8.43 -6.52
N ASN A 206 31.27 7.20 -6.41
CA ASN A 206 31.26 6.45 -5.16
C ASN A 206 32.68 6.26 -4.62
N SER A 207 33.63 5.86 -5.45
CA SER A 207 35.03 5.66 -5.05
C SER A 207 35.66 6.95 -4.53
N TYR A 208 35.41 8.08 -5.19
CA TYR A 208 35.86 9.39 -4.74
C TYR A 208 35.30 9.75 -3.37
N PHE A 209 33.98 9.67 -3.19
CA PHE A 209 33.34 9.98 -1.92
C PHE A 209 33.77 9.04 -0.80
N PHE A 210 33.90 7.75 -1.08
CA PHE A 210 34.40 6.79 -0.10
C PHE A 210 35.81 7.12 0.37
N LEU A 211 36.71 7.50 -0.55
CA LEU A 211 38.09 7.86 -0.21
C LEU A 211 38.17 9.17 0.58
N GLU A 212 37.46 10.22 0.15
CA GLU A 212 37.43 11.49 0.88
C GLU A 212 36.80 11.33 2.27
N ALA A 213 35.74 10.53 2.38
CA ALA A 213 35.05 10.30 3.64
C ALA A 213 35.91 9.50 4.65
N THR A 214 36.82 8.65 4.16
CA THR A 214 37.78 7.91 5.01
C THR A 214 38.92 8.78 5.56
N ASN A 215 39.16 9.94 4.97
CA ASN A 215 40.15 10.93 5.41
C ASN A 215 39.57 11.98 6.38
N LEU A 216 38.29 11.90 6.73
CA LEU A 216 37.67 12.83 7.67
C LEU A 216 38.12 12.56 9.12
N ASP A 217 38.37 13.64 9.86
CA ASP A 217 38.64 13.57 11.30
C ASP A 217 37.37 13.24 12.10
N GLN A 218 37.57 12.83 13.36
CA GLN A 218 36.49 12.39 14.23
C GLN A 218 35.50 13.52 14.57
N GLU A 219 35.97 14.77 14.62
CA GLU A 219 35.13 15.93 14.87
C GLU A 219 34.17 16.19 13.70
N THR A 220 34.67 16.07 12.47
CA THR A 220 33.88 16.23 11.24
C THR A 220 32.88 15.09 11.06
N ILE A 221 33.29 13.84 11.35
CA ILE A 221 32.39 12.67 11.35
C ILE A 221 31.22 12.88 12.33
N GLN A 222 31.51 13.38 13.53
CA GLN A 222 30.47 13.66 14.52
C GLN A 222 29.51 14.75 14.05
N ARG A 223 30.01 15.84 13.44
CA ARG A 223 29.16 16.89 12.85
C ARG A 223 28.27 16.36 11.73
N VAL A 224 28.77 15.46 10.88
CA VAL A 224 27.98 14.81 9.83
C VAL A 224 26.89 13.93 10.45
N TYR A 225 27.20 13.14 11.49
CA TYR A 225 26.20 12.35 12.21
C TYR A 225 25.15 13.20 12.94
N ASP A 226 25.53 14.34 13.48
CA ASP A 226 24.59 15.24 14.15
C ASP A 226 23.63 15.90 13.15
N LEU A 227 24.13 16.25 11.95
CA LEU A 227 23.32 16.75 10.82
C LEU A 227 22.40 15.66 10.23
N SER A 228 22.81 14.39 10.25
CA SER A 228 21.98 13.28 9.75
C SER A 228 20.93 12.80 10.76
N LYS A 229 21.11 13.10 12.06
CA LYS A 229 20.22 12.66 13.16
C LYS A 229 19.04 13.59 13.45
N SER A 230 19.02 14.83 12.97
CA SER A 230 17.86 15.71 13.20
C SER A 230 16.67 15.25 12.35
N GLN A 231 15.62 14.73 12.98
CA GLN A 231 14.32 14.52 12.31
C GLN A 231 13.83 15.86 11.76
N ALA A 232 13.73 15.98 10.44
CA ALA A 232 13.13 17.16 9.83
C ALA A 232 11.62 17.17 10.14
N ASN A 233 11.15 18.30 10.67
CA ASN A 233 9.73 18.58 10.87
C ASN A 233 9.24 19.45 9.72
N LEU A 234 8.60 18.84 8.73
CA LEU A 234 8.07 19.54 7.57
C LEU A 234 6.59 19.84 7.77
N LYS A 235 6.23 21.12 7.68
CA LYS A 235 4.85 21.63 7.69
C LYS A 235 4.47 22.00 6.25
N ILE A 236 3.53 21.26 5.69
CA ILE A 236 3.13 21.38 4.29
C ILE A 236 1.74 21.98 4.22
N PHE A 237 1.64 23.20 3.75
CA PHE A 237 0.38 23.90 3.51
C PHE A 237 -0.22 23.46 2.18
N VAL A 238 -1.48 23.03 2.24
CA VAL A 238 -2.19 22.43 1.12
C VAL A 238 -3.04 23.47 0.40
N ASP A 239 -2.96 23.49 -0.92
CA ASP A 239 -3.86 24.24 -1.81
C ASP A 239 -5.17 23.48 -2.09
N THR A 240 -6.23 24.17 -2.54
CA THR A 240 -7.57 23.64 -2.82
C THR A 240 -7.54 22.48 -3.81
N ASN A 241 -6.72 22.57 -4.86
CA ASN A 241 -6.61 21.49 -5.86
C ASN A 241 -5.98 20.23 -5.26
N PHE A 242 -4.91 20.37 -4.46
CA PHE A 242 -4.29 19.22 -3.81
C PHE A 242 -5.20 18.61 -2.74
N LEU A 243 -5.98 19.43 -2.03
CA LEU A 243 -7.01 18.98 -1.09
C LEU A 243 -8.09 18.14 -1.78
N LEU A 244 -8.52 18.52 -3.00
CA LEU A 244 -9.45 17.72 -3.78
C LEU A 244 -8.84 16.39 -4.24
N SER A 245 -7.51 16.30 -4.44
CA SER A 245 -6.84 15.03 -4.81
C SER A 245 -6.77 14.11 -3.60
N ILE A 246 -6.32 14.62 -2.44
CA ILE A 246 -6.22 13.82 -1.20
C ILE A 246 -7.57 13.22 -0.83
N LEU A 247 -8.65 13.98 -0.98
CA LEU A 247 -10.00 13.54 -0.61
C LEU A 247 -10.71 12.70 -1.70
N ASP A 248 -10.00 12.33 -2.77
CA ASP A 248 -10.56 11.56 -3.91
C ASP A 248 -11.81 12.23 -4.53
N LEU A 249 -11.84 13.57 -4.59
CA LEU A 249 -12.99 14.36 -5.04
C LEU A 249 -12.88 14.89 -6.46
N HIS A 250 -11.74 14.70 -7.12
CA HIS A 250 -11.57 15.06 -8.52
C HIS A 250 -10.63 14.10 -9.23
N GLU A 251 -10.47 14.28 -10.54
CA GLU A 251 -9.42 13.61 -11.31
C GLU A 251 -8.47 14.68 -11.83
N ASN A 252 -7.19 14.52 -11.53
CA ASN A 252 -6.05 15.30 -11.99
C ASN A 252 -5.02 14.37 -12.63
N PRO A 253 -4.37 14.76 -13.75
CA PRO A 253 -3.26 14.00 -14.32
C PRO A 253 -2.15 13.66 -13.31
N SER A 254 -1.99 14.48 -12.27
CA SER A 254 -0.99 14.30 -11.20
C SER A 254 -1.50 13.50 -9.98
N ASP A 255 -2.70 12.92 -10.00
CA ASP A 255 -3.23 12.15 -8.86
C ASP A 255 -2.37 10.94 -8.50
N LYS A 256 -1.82 10.24 -9.51
CA LYS A 256 -0.87 9.12 -9.30
C LYS A 256 0.39 9.56 -8.53
N SER A 257 0.84 10.79 -8.77
CA SER A 257 1.99 11.37 -8.06
C SER A 257 1.63 11.76 -6.62
N THR A 258 0.37 12.11 -6.36
CA THR A 258 -0.15 12.34 -5.01
C THR A 258 -0.27 11.03 -4.22
N GLU A 259 -0.83 9.97 -4.81
CA GLU A 259 -0.92 8.64 -4.20
C GLU A 259 0.48 8.10 -3.86
N SER A 260 1.41 8.13 -4.82
CA SER A 260 2.80 7.69 -4.61
C SER A 260 3.53 8.48 -3.53
N LEU A 261 3.22 9.77 -3.39
CA LEU A 261 3.76 10.61 -2.33
C LEU A 261 3.21 10.21 -0.96
N LEU A 262 1.91 9.96 -0.84
CA LEU A 262 1.29 9.56 0.43
C LEU A 262 1.81 8.20 0.91
N ASP A 263 1.89 7.22 0.00
CA ASP A 263 2.48 5.90 0.29
C ASP A 263 3.93 6.03 0.79
N LEU A 264 4.72 6.88 0.14
CA LEU A 264 6.10 7.15 0.54
C LEU A 264 6.17 7.80 1.93
N ILE A 265 5.29 8.78 2.20
CA ILE A 265 5.23 9.48 3.49
C ILE A 265 4.94 8.48 4.62
N ASP A 266 4.03 7.54 4.40
CA ASP A 266 3.70 6.50 5.38
C ASP A 266 4.88 5.58 5.68
N GLU A 267 5.65 5.18 4.67
CA GLU A 267 6.86 4.36 4.85
C GLU A 267 7.97 5.09 5.64
N ILE A 268 8.02 6.43 5.59
CA ILE A 268 9.11 7.24 6.16
C ILE A 268 8.74 7.98 7.45
N LYS A 269 7.50 7.79 7.97
CA LYS A 269 6.97 8.46 9.17
C LYS A 269 7.91 8.40 10.40
N ASN A 270 8.81 7.40 10.47
CA ASN A 270 9.80 7.25 11.54
C ASN A 270 11.10 8.07 11.34
N LYS A 271 11.38 8.54 10.12
CA LYS A 271 12.62 9.25 9.73
C LYS A 271 12.40 10.75 9.48
N VAL A 272 11.26 11.12 8.89
CA VAL A 272 10.86 12.51 8.63
C VAL A 272 9.45 12.71 9.16
N ARG A 273 9.22 13.77 9.93
CA ARG A 273 7.88 14.11 10.40
C ARG A 273 7.26 15.11 9.44
N ILE A 274 6.30 14.64 8.66
CA ILE A 274 5.56 15.47 7.70
C ILE A 274 4.15 15.67 8.23
N LYS A 275 3.69 16.91 8.23
CA LYS A 275 2.32 17.27 8.59
C LYS A 275 1.72 18.18 7.55
N PHE A 276 0.53 17.82 7.07
CA PHE A 276 -0.23 18.63 6.14
C PHE A 276 -1.17 19.58 6.88
N TYR A 277 -1.18 20.85 6.48
CA TYR A 277 -1.98 21.91 7.07
C TYR A 277 -2.93 22.52 6.04
N VAL A 278 -4.19 22.71 6.43
CA VAL A 278 -5.20 23.39 5.63
C VAL A 278 -5.51 24.75 6.27
N LEU A 279 -5.38 25.83 5.49
CA LEU A 279 -5.67 27.19 5.95
C LEU A 279 -7.17 27.49 5.90
N PRO A 280 -7.73 28.34 6.79
CA PRO A 280 -9.16 28.66 6.80
C PRO A 280 -9.68 29.24 5.47
N GLY A 281 -8.83 30.00 4.77
CA GLY A 281 -9.13 30.50 3.42
C GLY A 281 -9.35 29.38 2.41
N THR A 282 -8.49 28.35 2.43
CA THR A 282 -8.59 27.16 1.58
C THR A 282 -9.83 26.34 1.89
N ILE A 283 -10.19 26.18 3.17
CA ILE A 283 -11.44 25.53 3.57
C ILE A 283 -12.65 26.25 2.96
N SER A 284 -12.66 27.57 3.04
CA SER A 284 -13.76 28.40 2.54
C SER A 284 -13.88 28.28 1.02
N GLU A 285 -12.76 28.30 0.30
CA GLU A 285 -12.74 28.10 -1.14
C GLU A 285 -13.22 26.70 -1.54
N PHE A 286 -12.70 25.67 -0.87
CA PHE A 286 -13.08 24.27 -1.07
C PHE A 286 -14.58 24.05 -0.86
N LYS A 287 -15.14 24.51 0.28
CA LYS A 287 -16.57 24.38 0.57
C LYS A 287 -17.43 25.12 -0.46
N ASN A 288 -17.04 26.33 -0.85
CA ASN A 288 -17.75 27.10 -1.87
C ASN A 288 -17.73 26.40 -3.25
N LEU A 289 -16.62 25.75 -3.60
CA LEU A 289 -16.51 24.96 -4.83
C LEU A 289 -17.45 23.74 -4.79
N LEU A 290 -17.45 22.98 -3.70
CA LEU A 290 -18.32 21.82 -3.54
C LEU A 290 -19.79 22.22 -3.55
N GLU A 291 -20.17 23.29 -2.84
CA GLU A 291 -21.55 23.76 -2.78
C GLU A 291 -22.08 24.17 -4.16
N ARG A 292 -21.25 24.83 -4.99
CA ARG A 292 -21.60 25.15 -6.38
C ARG A 292 -21.82 23.90 -7.23
N ASN A 293 -21.01 22.87 -7.04
CA ASN A 293 -21.15 21.61 -7.76
C ASN A 293 -22.38 20.83 -7.31
N ARG A 294 -22.63 20.77 -5.99
CA ARG A 294 -23.83 20.21 -5.37
C ARG A 294 -25.10 20.85 -5.93
N GLU A 295 -25.19 22.18 -5.90
CA GLU A 295 -26.34 22.91 -6.44
C GLU A 295 -26.53 22.69 -7.94
N SER A 296 -25.43 22.64 -8.70
CA SER A 296 -25.49 22.33 -10.13
C SER A 296 -26.02 20.91 -10.38
N LEU A 297 -25.58 19.91 -9.61
CA LEU A 297 -26.03 18.52 -9.74
C LEU A 297 -27.51 18.38 -9.35
N LYS A 298 -27.95 19.08 -8.29
CA LYS A 298 -29.36 19.14 -7.87
C LYS A 298 -30.30 19.70 -8.93
N ARG A 299 -29.82 20.66 -9.72
CA ARG A 299 -30.57 21.23 -10.85
C ARG A 299 -30.60 20.29 -12.05
N MET A 300 -29.49 19.59 -12.33
CA MET A 300 -29.38 18.69 -13.48
C MET A 300 -30.13 17.37 -13.29
N ARG A 301 -30.09 16.79 -12.08
CA ARG A 301 -30.65 15.45 -11.74
C ARG A 301 -30.37 14.38 -12.81
N PRO A 302 -29.10 14.13 -13.16
CA PRO A 302 -28.79 13.21 -14.25
C PRO A 302 -29.17 11.76 -13.90
N SER A 303 -29.60 10.98 -14.90
CA SER A 303 -29.81 9.53 -14.77
C SER A 303 -28.49 8.75 -14.96
N LEU A 304 -28.43 7.49 -14.52
CA LEU A 304 -27.24 6.64 -14.70
C LEU A 304 -26.81 6.53 -16.17
N ASN A 305 -27.75 6.45 -17.10
CA ASN A 305 -27.43 6.40 -18.54
C ASN A 305 -26.83 7.73 -19.05
N GLN A 306 -27.34 8.87 -18.56
CA GLN A 306 -26.78 10.19 -18.88
C GLN A 306 -25.38 10.35 -18.26
N MET A 307 -25.17 9.88 -17.04
CA MET A 307 -23.86 9.86 -16.38
C MET A 307 -22.87 8.99 -17.17
N LYS A 308 -23.27 7.78 -17.58
CA LYS A 308 -22.45 6.86 -18.39
C LYS A 308 -22.03 7.48 -19.72
N ALA A 309 -22.98 8.10 -20.43
CA ALA A 309 -22.67 8.82 -21.67
C ALA A 309 -21.73 10.01 -21.42
N SER A 310 -22.00 10.79 -20.37
CA SER A 310 -21.21 11.97 -20.00
C SER A 310 -19.76 11.64 -19.62
N VAL A 311 -19.53 10.53 -18.94
CA VAL A 311 -18.19 10.03 -18.59
C VAL A 311 -17.47 9.51 -19.83
N LYS A 312 -18.16 8.78 -20.72
CA LYS A 312 -17.59 8.23 -21.96
C LYS A 312 -17.16 9.32 -22.95
N GLU A 313 -17.94 10.39 -23.08
CA GLU A 313 -17.64 11.52 -23.96
C GLU A 313 -16.65 12.53 -23.34
N GLY A 314 -16.23 12.33 -22.08
CA GLY A 314 -15.35 13.27 -21.38
C GLY A 314 -15.98 14.66 -21.15
N ALA A 315 -17.30 14.77 -21.17
CA ALA A 315 -18.02 16.05 -21.19
C ALA A 315 -17.95 16.84 -19.86
N PHE A 316 -17.54 16.19 -18.77
CA PHE A 316 -17.37 16.80 -17.45
C PHE A 316 -16.00 16.47 -16.87
N SER A 317 -15.39 17.45 -16.19
CA SER A 317 -14.15 17.28 -15.45
C SER A 317 -14.35 17.60 -13.96
N GLY A 318 -13.42 17.12 -13.14
CA GLY A 318 -13.38 17.40 -11.70
C GLY A 318 -14.51 16.74 -10.89
N VAL A 319 -15.06 17.49 -9.93
CA VAL A 319 -15.99 16.99 -8.89
C VAL A 319 -17.23 16.28 -9.46
N LYS A 320 -17.82 16.81 -10.54
CA LYS A 320 -19.02 16.20 -11.15
C LYS A 320 -18.72 14.85 -11.80
N LYS A 321 -17.57 14.73 -12.48
CA LYS A 321 -17.14 13.47 -13.09
C LYS A 321 -16.90 12.41 -12.02
N LYS A 322 -16.27 12.79 -10.91
CA LYS A 322 -16.01 11.88 -9.79
C LYS A 322 -17.30 11.37 -9.14
N TYR A 323 -18.27 12.26 -8.92
CA TYR A 323 -19.61 11.88 -8.47
C TYR A 323 -20.28 10.89 -9.43
N PHE A 324 -20.23 11.14 -10.75
CA PHE A 324 -20.78 10.22 -11.75
C PHE A 324 -20.09 8.85 -11.72
N LEU A 325 -18.77 8.81 -11.60
CA LEU A 325 -18.01 7.56 -11.50
C LEU A 325 -18.41 6.76 -10.25
N LYS A 326 -18.57 7.41 -9.09
CA LYS A 326 -19.04 6.74 -7.87
C LYS A 326 -20.46 6.19 -8.00
N CYS A 327 -21.37 6.92 -8.64
CA CYS A 327 -22.72 6.42 -8.95
C CYS A 327 -22.69 5.21 -9.90
N LEU A 328 -21.83 5.24 -10.93
CA LEU A 328 -21.67 4.13 -11.87
C LEU A 328 -21.03 2.90 -11.21
N GLN A 329 -20.05 3.08 -10.32
CA GLN A 329 -19.42 2.01 -9.55
C GLN A 329 -20.43 1.30 -8.64
N ASN A 330 -21.31 2.06 -7.98
CA ASN A 330 -22.34 1.52 -7.09
C ASN A 330 -23.61 1.08 -7.84
N ASN A 331 -23.64 1.21 -9.17
CA ASN A 331 -24.78 0.94 -10.05
C ASN A 331 -26.10 1.60 -9.56
N THR A 332 -26.01 2.75 -8.90
CA THR A 332 -27.14 3.48 -8.33
C THR A 332 -26.85 4.99 -8.30
N VAL A 333 -27.89 5.82 -8.40
CA VAL A 333 -27.74 7.27 -8.19
C VAL A 333 -27.64 7.51 -6.69
N LEU A 334 -26.45 7.91 -6.23
CA LEU A 334 -26.23 8.30 -4.84
C LEU A 334 -27.06 9.56 -4.52
N ASP A 335 -27.48 9.69 -3.27
CA ASP A 335 -28.08 10.95 -2.84
C ASP A 335 -27.01 12.05 -2.84
N ILE A 336 -27.35 13.19 -3.46
CA ILE A 336 -26.40 14.29 -3.64
C ILE A 336 -26.03 14.90 -2.29
N ASP A 337 -26.98 15.01 -1.36
CA ASP A 337 -26.74 15.60 -0.04
C ASP A 337 -25.91 14.66 0.83
N GLU A 338 -26.22 13.36 0.80
CA GLU A 338 -25.44 12.35 1.48
C GLU A 338 -24.00 12.27 0.96
N TYR A 339 -23.79 12.37 -0.36
CA TYR A 339 -22.45 12.36 -0.96
C TYR A 339 -21.59 13.57 -0.53
N PHE A 340 -22.16 14.77 -0.46
CA PHE A 340 -21.39 15.98 -0.12
C PHE A 340 -21.32 16.29 1.39
N SER A 341 -22.22 15.72 2.22
CA SER A 341 -22.31 16.02 3.66
C SER A 341 -21.00 15.79 4.45
N PRO A 342 -20.20 14.73 4.22
CA PRO A 342 -18.92 14.55 4.91
C PRO A 342 -17.98 15.76 4.74
N TYR A 343 -18.00 16.38 3.55
CA TYR A 343 -17.10 17.47 3.18
C TYR A 343 -17.62 18.86 3.54
N LEU A 344 -18.94 19.03 3.68
CA LEU A 344 -19.58 20.31 3.98
C LEU A 344 -19.87 20.46 5.47
N ASP A 345 -20.48 19.45 6.08
CA ASP A 345 -21.00 19.47 7.45
C ASP A 345 -20.00 18.88 8.45
N ASN A 346 -19.40 17.73 8.11
CA ASN A 346 -18.49 16.97 8.96
C ASN A 346 -17.01 17.11 8.58
N PHE A 347 -16.66 18.22 7.93
CA PHE A 347 -15.36 18.42 7.30
C PHE A 347 -14.15 18.19 8.23
N THR A 348 -14.27 18.54 9.51
CA THR A 348 -13.21 18.33 10.52
C THR A 348 -12.90 16.86 10.76
N VAL A 349 -13.90 15.98 10.68
CA VAL A 349 -13.72 14.52 10.81
C VAL A 349 -13.00 14.00 9.57
N THR A 350 -13.51 14.34 8.38
CA THR A 350 -12.94 13.93 7.09
C THR A 350 -11.48 14.35 6.91
N ILE A 351 -11.12 15.56 7.35
CA ILE A 351 -9.73 16.03 7.30
C ILE A 351 -8.82 15.20 8.22
N ARG A 352 -9.26 14.88 9.43
CA ARG A 352 -8.45 14.10 10.39
C ARG A 352 -8.29 12.64 9.98
N GLU A 353 -9.30 12.05 9.35
CA GLU A 353 -9.22 10.69 8.79
C GLU A 353 -8.18 10.58 7.66
N ASN A 354 -7.84 11.69 7.01
CA ASN A 354 -6.87 11.76 5.91
C ASN A 354 -5.52 12.40 6.33
N ASP A 355 -5.15 12.34 7.62
CA ASP A 355 -3.88 12.87 8.16
C ASP A 355 -3.64 14.39 7.88
N LEU A 356 -4.70 15.18 7.70
CA LEU A 356 -4.65 16.63 7.54
C LEU A 356 -4.94 17.34 8.87
N GLU A 357 -4.25 18.46 9.14
CA GLU A 357 -4.48 19.33 10.30
C GLU A 357 -5.05 20.71 9.89
N LEU A 358 -5.99 21.24 10.68
CA LEU A 358 -6.50 22.59 10.49
C LEU A 358 -5.56 23.61 11.13
N TYR A 359 -5.12 24.60 10.35
CA TYR A 359 -4.29 25.69 10.88
C TYR A 359 -5.19 26.83 11.39
N ASN A 360 -5.52 26.79 12.68
CA ASN A 360 -6.47 27.72 13.31
C ASN A 360 -5.82 29.07 13.65
N HIS A 361 -5.53 29.88 12.63
CA HIS A 361 -5.12 31.27 12.79
C HIS A 361 -5.86 32.16 11.79
N ASP A 362 -6.25 33.37 12.22
CA ASP A 362 -6.83 34.36 11.32
C ASP A 362 -5.69 35.05 10.54
N PHE A 363 -5.87 35.19 9.23
CA PHE A 363 -4.92 35.80 8.31
C PHE A 363 -5.58 36.92 7.49
N ASP A 364 -6.67 37.52 7.98
CA ASP A 364 -7.38 38.56 7.24
C ASP A 364 -6.58 39.86 7.05
N GLU A 365 -5.53 40.06 7.84
CA GLU A 365 -4.57 41.15 7.64
C GLU A 365 -3.88 41.10 6.26
N TYR A 366 -3.63 39.91 5.71
CA TYR A 366 -3.02 39.73 4.38
C TYR A 366 -3.93 40.21 3.25
N ASN A 367 -5.24 40.36 3.49
CA ASN A 367 -6.14 40.96 2.51
C ASN A 367 -5.92 42.48 2.34
N LYS A 368 -5.30 43.14 3.32
CA LYS A 368 -5.08 44.60 3.36
C LYS A 368 -3.62 45.00 3.13
N ARG A 369 -2.74 44.00 3.04
CA ARG A 369 -1.30 44.18 2.80
C ARG A 369 -1.05 44.62 1.37
N GLN A 370 -0.35 45.75 1.21
CA GLN A 370 -0.16 46.37 -0.10
C GLN A 370 0.67 45.50 -1.04
N ASP A 371 1.71 44.85 -0.54
CA ASP A 371 2.56 43.92 -1.29
C ASP A 371 1.78 42.71 -1.84
N VAL A 372 0.85 42.17 -1.06
CA VAL A 372 -0.06 41.10 -1.51
C VAL A 372 -0.99 41.60 -2.61
N VAL A 373 -1.56 42.80 -2.45
CA VAL A 373 -2.46 43.42 -3.42
C VAL A 373 -1.73 43.71 -4.73
N ASP A 374 -0.50 44.24 -4.65
CA ASP A 374 0.32 44.57 -5.81
C ASP A 374 0.63 43.31 -6.63
N ASP A 375 1.04 42.21 -5.98
CA ASP A 375 1.29 40.92 -6.64
C ASP A 375 0.04 40.37 -7.36
N ILE A 376 -1.14 40.49 -6.74
CA ILE A 376 -2.40 40.06 -7.36
C ILE A 376 -2.68 40.89 -8.62
N LEU A 377 -2.47 42.21 -8.56
CA LEU A 377 -2.72 43.11 -9.69
C LEU A 377 -1.72 42.86 -10.84
N ASP A 378 -0.45 42.63 -10.51
CA ASP A 378 0.60 42.33 -11.49
C ASP A 378 0.36 41.00 -12.19
N GLN A 379 0.05 39.93 -11.44
CA GLN A 379 -0.27 38.63 -12.01
C GLN A 379 -1.54 38.66 -12.86
N ARG A 380 -2.55 39.42 -12.42
CA ARG A 380 -3.77 39.64 -13.20
C ARG A 380 -3.44 40.32 -14.53
N ASP A 381 -2.64 41.38 -14.52
CA ASP A 381 -2.26 42.11 -15.73
C ASP A 381 -1.38 41.26 -16.67
N TYR A 382 -0.46 40.46 -16.13
CA TYR A 382 0.32 39.48 -16.88
C TYR A 382 -0.57 38.45 -17.60
N ARG A 383 -1.51 37.81 -16.88
CA ARG A 383 -2.42 36.80 -17.45
C ARG A 383 -3.37 37.41 -18.49
N LEU A 384 -3.91 38.60 -18.23
CA LEU A 384 -4.76 39.31 -19.17
C LEU A 384 -4.01 39.69 -20.45
N ARG A 385 -2.75 40.11 -20.34
CA ARG A 385 -1.91 40.38 -21.51
C ARG A 385 -1.70 39.13 -22.36
N ARG A 386 -1.46 37.96 -21.74
CA ARG A 386 -1.26 36.69 -22.44
C ARG A 386 -2.51 36.22 -23.19
N ILE A 387 -3.69 36.41 -22.60
CA ILE A 387 -4.97 35.98 -23.21
C ILE A 387 -5.43 36.96 -24.29
N THR A 388 -5.33 38.26 -24.01
CA THR A 388 -5.86 39.29 -24.92
C THR A 388 -4.86 39.71 -25.99
N GLY A 389 -3.57 39.43 -25.79
CA GLY A 389 -2.48 39.96 -26.60
C GLY A 389 -2.25 41.47 -26.42
N LYS A 390 -2.97 42.13 -25.50
CA LYS A 390 -3.02 43.60 -25.38
C LYS A 390 -2.36 44.11 -24.10
N THR A 391 -1.72 45.27 -24.20
CA THR A 391 -1.19 46.00 -23.03
C THR A 391 -2.33 46.58 -22.19
N LYS A 392 -2.03 46.98 -20.95
CA LYS A 392 -3.01 47.61 -20.05
C LYS A 392 -3.62 48.87 -20.66
N GLU A 393 -2.78 49.74 -21.24
CA GLU A 393 -3.18 50.98 -21.92
C GLU A 393 -4.20 50.73 -23.03
N LYS A 394 -3.93 49.79 -23.93
CA LYS A 394 -4.86 49.43 -25.02
C LYS A 394 -6.18 48.86 -24.52
N ARG A 395 -6.16 48.11 -23.41
CA ARG A 395 -7.38 47.61 -22.77
C ARG A 395 -8.18 48.77 -22.19
N GLU A 396 -7.54 49.73 -21.54
CA GLU A 396 -8.20 50.91 -20.97
C GLU A 396 -8.81 51.82 -22.04
N GLU A 397 -8.12 52.03 -23.16
CA GLU A 397 -8.65 52.73 -24.34
C GLU A 397 -9.92 52.06 -24.88
N GLU A 398 -9.94 50.72 -24.99
CA GLU A 398 -11.11 49.97 -25.45
C GLU A 398 -12.27 50.00 -24.45
N LYS A 399 -11.99 49.94 -23.15
CA LYS A 399 -13.00 50.11 -22.10
C LYS A 399 -13.64 51.51 -22.16
N GLN A 400 -12.86 52.53 -22.51
CA GLN A 400 -13.35 53.90 -22.59
C GLN A 400 -14.19 54.13 -23.86
N ASN A 401 -13.83 53.45 -24.95
CA ASN A 401 -14.48 53.62 -26.26
C ASN A 401 -15.65 52.65 -26.51
N ASN A 402 -15.77 51.54 -25.77
CA ASN A 402 -16.83 50.55 -25.97
C ASN A 402 -17.36 50.00 -24.63
N LYS A 403 -18.66 50.20 -24.37
CA LYS A 403 -19.34 49.75 -23.13
C LYS A 403 -19.42 48.23 -22.99
N GLU A 404 -19.58 47.48 -24.08
CA GLU A 404 -19.62 46.01 -24.04
C GLU A 404 -18.24 45.45 -23.72
N LYS A 405 -17.20 46.01 -24.35
CA LYS A 405 -15.79 45.66 -24.04
C LYS A 405 -15.42 46.02 -22.61
N LYS A 406 -15.94 47.14 -22.09
CA LYS A 406 -15.78 47.52 -20.68
C LYS A 406 -16.31 46.44 -19.74
N GLN A 407 -17.54 46.01 -19.94
CA GLN A 407 -18.15 44.97 -19.12
C GLN A 407 -17.41 43.63 -19.25
N GLU A 408 -17.03 43.24 -20.47
CA GLU A 408 -16.26 42.01 -20.73
C GLU A 408 -14.93 42.00 -19.97
N PHE A 409 -14.14 43.08 -20.06
CA PHE A 409 -12.85 43.17 -19.37
C PHE A 409 -13.00 43.27 -17.85
N GLU A 410 -14.00 43.99 -17.33
CA GLU A 410 -14.27 44.07 -15.89
C GLU A 410 -14.67 42.69 -15.31
N GLN A 411 -15.47 41.92 -16.05
CA GLN A 411 -15.82 40.55 -15.67
C GLN A 411 -14.59 39.62 -15.66
N LEU A 412 -13.75 39.70 -16.69
CA LEU A 412 -12.49 38.95 -16.77
C LEU A 412 -11.53 39.33 -15.64
N GLU A 413 -11.36 40.62 -15.36
CA GLU A 413 -10.51 41.13 -14.27
C GLU A 413 -10.96 40.65 -12.90
N ASN A 414 -12.26 40.74 -12.61
CA ASN A 414 -12.82 40.25 -11.35
C ASN A 414 -12.66 38.73 -11.22
N LYS A 415 -12.84 37.98 -12.32
CA LYS A 415 -12.64 36.52 -12.34
C LYS A 415 -11.19 36.15 -12.01
N PHE A 416 -10.20 36.84 -12.59
CA PHE A 416 -8.79 36.58 -12.30
C PHE A 416 -8.39 37.03 -10.89
N TYR A 417 -8.89 38.19 -10.44
CA TYR A 417 -8.62 38.69 -9.10
C TYR A 417 -9.08 37.69 -8.03
N LEU A 418 -10.29 37.15 -8.17
CA LEU A 418 -10.83 36.16 -7.24
C LEU A 418 -10.01 34.86 -7.20
N LYS A 419 -9.50 34.41 -8.36
CA LYS A 419 -8.64 33.22 -8.43
C LYS A 419 -7.27 33.46 -7.80
N LEU A 420 -6.62 34.57 -8.14
CA LEU A 420 -5.26 34.89 -7.69
C LEU A 420 -5.17 35.27 -6.21
N ARG A 421 -6.26 35.81 -5.65
CA ARG A 421 -6.28 36.30 -4.27
C ARG A 421 -5.94 35.20 -3.27
N HIS A 422 -6.45 33.99 -3.48
CA HIS A 422 -6.15 32.84 -2.62
C HIS A 422 -4.67 32.46 -2.72
N ASP A 423 -4.20 32.15 -3.93
CA ASP A 423 -2.83 31.69 -4.20
C ASP A 423 -1.77 32.68 -3.68
N CYS A 424 -1.94 33.98 -3.98
CA CYS A 424 -1.01 35.01 -3.53
C CYS A 424 -1.02 35.12 -2.00
N LYS A 425 -2.20 35.04 -1.36
CA LYS A 425 -2.32 35.11 0.10
C LYS A 425 -1.62 33.93 0.77
N ILE A 426 -1.82 32.70 0.31
CA ILE A 426 -1.13 31.52 0.86
C ILE A 426 0.38 31.65 0.69
N TRP A 427 0.84 32.09 -0.48
CA TRP A 427 2.27 32.29 -0.76
C TRP A 427 2.92 33.22 0.26
N HIS A 428 2.32 34.38 0.51
CA HIS A 428 2.84 35.37 1.47
C HIS A 428 2.82 34.84 2.91
N ILE A 429 1.74 34.16 3.33
CA ILE A 429 1.65 33.56 4.68
C ILE A 429 2.79 32.56 4.90
N VAL A 430 3.00 31.63 3.95
CA VAL A 430 4.03 30.59 4.11
C VAL A 430 5.42 31.17 3.96
N LYS A 431 5.62 32.17 3.10
CA LYS A 431 6.89 32.87 2.95
C LYS A 431 7.29 33.58 4.25
N ASP A 432 6.35 34.19 4.95
CA ASP A 432 6.61 34.87 6.24
C ASP A 432 6.88 33.88 7.39
N PHE A 433 6.44 32.64 7.27
CA PHE A 433 6.84 31.56 8.19
C PHE A 433 8.24 31.02 7.94
N ARG A 434 8.96 31.50 6.92
CA ARG A 434 10.32 31.07 6.60
C ARG A 434 11.37 32.05 7.15
N PRO A 435 12.59 31.58 7.42
CA PRO A 435 13.71 32.47 7.71
C PRO A 435 13.97 33.45 6.56
N ASN A 436 14.39 34.68 6.88
CA ASN A 436 14.74 35.69 5.88
C ASN A 436 15.97 35.31 5.03
N TYR A 437 16.79 34.37 5.50
CA TYR A 437 17.98 33.89 4.82
C TYR A 437 18.06 32.36 4.96
N VAL A 438 18.29 31.66 3.85
CA VAL A 438 18.33 30.19 3.79
C VAL A 438 19.55 29.76 3.00
N ASP A 439 20.46 28.99 3.61
CA ASP A 439 21.64 28.43 2.93
C ASP A 439 21.34 27.05 2.31
N SER A 440 20.36 26.31 2.87
CA SER A 440 19.98 24.97 2.40
C SER A 440 18.47 24.71 2.51
N PRO A 441 17.85 24.02 1.53
CA PRO A 441 16.45 23.57 1.63
C PRO A 441 16.14 22.73 2.88
N LYS A 442 17.16 22.10 3.49
CA LYS A 442 17.00 21.33 4.74
C LYS A 442 16.60 22.18 5.95
N GLU A 443 16.83 23.49 5.90
CA GLU A 443 16.56 24.42 7.00
C GLU A 443 15.13 24.98 6.97
N ILE A 444 14.37 24.70 5.90
CA ILE A 444 13.02 25.21 5.73
C ILE A 444 12.02 24.19 6.24
N GLU A 445 11.25 24.57 7.26
CA GLU A 445 10.15 23.75 7.79
C GLU A 445 8.85 23.93 6.98
N ASN A 446 8.55 25.14 6.52
CA ASN A 446 7.22 25.50 5.99
C ASN A 446 7.20 25.53 4.45
N TRP A 447 6.34 24.72 3.82
CA TRP A 447 6.24 24.58 2.36
C TRP A 447 4.80 24.64 1.88
N ILE A 448 4.56 25.01 0.63
CA ILE A 448 3.26 24.88 -0.03
C ILE A 448 3.33 23.69 -0.99
N ILE A 449 2.29 22.86 -1.04
CA ILE A 449 2.10 21.87 -2.09
C ILE A 449 0.92 22.25 -2.99
N THR A 450 1.14 22.25 -4.30
CA THR A 450 0.10 22.58 -5.28
C THR A 450 0.27 21.78 -6.58
N LEU A 451 -0.87 21.51 -7.22
CA LEU A 451 -0.95 20.93 -8.56
C LEU A 451 -1.15 22.01 -9.64
N ASP A 452 -1.34 23.29 -9.26
CA ASP A 452 -1.55 24.37 -10.22
C ASP A 452 -0.20 24.89 -10.75
N PHE A 453 0.10 24.57 -12.01
CA PHE A 453 1.28 25.08 -12.70
C PHE A 453 1.33 26.60 -12.79
N ASN A 454 0.19 27.30 -12.77
CA ASN A 454 0.18 28.77 -12.75
C ASN A 454 0.61 29.32 -11.39
N PHE A 455 0.38 28.57 -10.30
CA PHE A 455 0.85 28.95 -8.98
C PHE A 455 2.36 28.68 -8.84
N LEU A 456 2.84 27.56 -9.40
CA LEU A 456 4.28 27.28 -9.52
C LEU A 456 5.00 28.32 -10.40
N GLU A 457 4.36 28.80 -11.47
CA GLU A 457 4.90 29.87 -12.33
C GLU A 457 5.03 31.19 -11.55
N PHE A 458 4.04 31.52 -10.71
CA PHE A 458 4.11 32.69 -9.84
C PHE A 458 5.27 32.61 -8.84
N ASP A 459 5.44 31.46 -8.17
CA ASP A 459 6.57 31.27 -7.24
C ASP A 459 7.92 31.44 -7.95
N LYS A 460 8.09 30.83 -9.13
CA LYS A 460 9.30 31.00 -9.97
C LYS A 460 9.54 32.44 -10.40
N PHE A 461 8.48 33.19 -10.68
CA PHE A 461 8.58 34.61 -11.00
C PHE A 461 9.11 35.41 -9.80
N LYS A 462 8.64 35.12 -8.58
CA LYS A 462 9.12 35.77 -7.35
C LYS A 462 10.59 35.45 -7.05
N GLN A 463 11.03 34.21 -7.30
CA GLN A 463 12.44 33.82 -7.17
C GLN A 463 13.37 34.59 -8.12
N LYS A 464 12.91 34.91 -9.34
CA LYS A 464 13.71 35.68 -10.31
C LYS A 464 13.88 37.15 -9.93
N ILE A 465 12.90 37.71 -9.23
CA ILE A 465 12.90 39.13 -8.84
C ILE A 465 13.68 39.35 -7.55
N ASP A 466 13.58 38.42 -6.61
CA ASP A 466 14.27 38.49 -5.32
C ASP A 466 15.46 37.53 -5.27
N SER A 467 16.67 38.07 -5.47
CA SER A 467 17.94 37.32 -5.39
C SER A 467 18.25 36.70 -4.02
N GLN A 468 17.51 37.08 -2.96
CA GLN A 468 17.61 36.45 -1.64
C GLN A 468 16.72 35.21 -1.51
N ASN A 469 15.81 34.98 -2.48
CA ASN A 469 14.82 33.92 -2.44
C ASN A 469 15.13 32.83 -3.49
N ASN A 470 16.29 32.19 -3.36
CA ASN A 470 16.77 31.15 -4.29
C ASN A 470 16.08 29.78 -4.12
N VAL A 471 15.16 29.63 -3.16
CA VAL A 471 14.49 28.37 -2.86
C VAL A 471 12.98 28.52 -2.99
N SER A 472 12.36 27.63 -3.76
CA SER A 472 10.91 27.65 -4.03
C SER A 472 10.05 27.63 -2.78
N VAL A 473 8.95 28.38 -2.78
CA VAL A 473 7.92 28.32 -1.73
C VAL A 473 6.91 27.22 -2.02
N CYS A 474 6.57 27.06 -3.29
CA CYS A 474 5.62 26.07 -3.77
C CYS A 474 6.37 24.86 -4.32
N LEU A 475 5.89 23.67 -3.98
CA LEU A 475 6.36 22.39 -4.47
C LEU A 475 5.25 21.68 -5.23
N HIS A 476 5.59 21.11 -6.36
CA HIS A 476 4.81 20.01 -6.94
C HIS A 476 5.04 18.73 -6.10
N PRO A 477 4.09 17.77 -6.04
CA PRO A 477 4.31 16.48 -5.36
C PRO A 477 5.62 15.80 -5.75
N ASN A 478 5.97 15.82 -7.03
CA ASN A 478 7.25 15.28 -7.53
C ASN A 478 8.47 15.99 -6.92
N GLU A 479 8.42 17.32 -6.80
CA GLU A 479 9.52 18.09 -6.20
C GLU A 479 9.65 17.80 -4.70
N LEU A 480 8.52 17.54 -4.01
CA LEU A 480 8.53 17.08 -2.63
C LEU A 480 9.14 15.67 -2.51
N VAL A 481 8.77 14.71 -3.36
CA VAL A 481 9.39 13.36 -3.37
C VAL A 481 10.91 13.48 -3.59
N SER A 482 11.33 14.30 -4.54
CA SER A 482 12.76 14.59 -4.77
C SER A 482 13.41 15.24 -3.56
N MET A 483 12.73 16.16 -2.86
CA MET A 483 13.24 16.76 -1.64
C MET A 483 13.38 15.73 -0.50
N LEU A 484 12.44 14.78 -0.40
CA LEU A 484 12.48 13.73 0.62
C LEU A 484 13.68 12.78 0.47
N GLN A 485 14.30 12.72 -0.71
CA GLN A 485 15.60 12.03 -0.95
C GLN A 485 16.70 12.47 0.01
N PHE A 486 16.63 13.71 0.50
CA PHE A 486 17.64 14.25 1.39
C PHE A 486 17.66 13.65 2.80
N TRP A 487 16.60 12.91 3.17
CA TRP A 487 16.43 12.30 4.50
C TRP A 487 16.15 10.79 4.47
N ILE A 488 16.12 10.16 3.29
CA ILE A 488 15.72 8.75 3.15
C ILE A 488 16.72 8.01 2.24
N PRO A 489 17.26 6.84 2.66
CA PRO A 489 18.07 6.00 1.78
C PRO A 489 17.21 5.40 0.66
N ARG A 490 17.78 5.21 -0.53
CA ARG A 490 17.06 4.63 -1.67
C ARG A 490 16.68 3.17 -1.37
N THR A 491 15.38 2.89 -1.40
CA THR A 491 14.81 1.53 -1.46
C THR A 491 14.30 1.28 -2.88
N ASP A 492 14.14 0.03 -3.32
CA ASP A 492 13.59 -0.30 -4.64
C ASP A 492 12.20 0.31 -4.86
N LYS A 493 11.41 0.46 -3.79
CA LYS A 493 10.13 1.17 -3.81
C LYS A 493 10.29 2.67 -4.00
N PHE A 494 11.26 3.29 -3.32
CA PHE A 494 11.61 4.69 -3.53
C PHE A 494 12.07 4.94 -4.97
N GLU A 495 12.90 4.05 -5.52
CA GLU A 495 13.32 4.10 -6.92
C GLU A 495 12.14 3.88 -7.87
N LYS A 496 11.22 2.94 -7.58
CA LYS A 496 9.99 2.77 -8.37
C LYS A 496 9.02 3.95 -8.24
N ALA A 497 8.92 4.60 -7.09
CA ALA A 497 8.12 5.82 -6.92
C ALA A 497 8.75 6.99 -7.70
N VAL A 498 10.06 7.11 -7.67
CA VAL A 498 10.82 8.10 -8.45
C VAL A 498 10.70 7.81 -9.96
N LEU A 499 10.88 6.56 -10.40
CA LEU A 499 10.79 6.10 -11.80
C LEU A 499 9.35 6.10 -12.33
N GLY A 500 8.37 5.73 -11.51
CA GLY A 500 6.95 5.85 -11.82
C GLY A 500 6.49 7.31 -11.95
N ASN A 501 7.13 8.22 -11.21
CA ASN A 501 6.90 9.67 -11.30
C ASN A 501 7.68 10.35 -12.45
N PHE A 502 8.63 9.67 -13.09
CA PHE A 502 9.31 10.15 -14.31
C PHE A 502 8.50 9.88 -15.59
N GLN A 503 7.36 9.18 -15.53
CA GLN A 503 6.56 8.87 -16.73
C GLN A 503 5.77 10.04 -17.34
N LEU A 504 5.85 11.28 -16.84
CA LEU A 504 5.38 12.47 -17.58
C LEU A 504 6.29 13.67 -17.28
N PRO A 505 7.00 14.23 -18.31
CA PRO A 505 6.35 14.79 -19.50
C PRO A 505 7.08 14.47 -20.83
N PHE A 506 6.59 13.49 -21.61
CA PHE A 506 6.82 13.44 -23.07
C PHE A 506 5.63 12.82 -23.84
N LEU A 507 4.40 13.02 -23.36
CA LEU A 507 3.17 12.71 -24.11
C LEU A 507 2.21 13.90 -24.19
N PHE A 508 2.73 15.02 -24.68
CA PHE A 508 1.97 15.80 -25.65
C PHE A 508 2.74 15.73 -26.96
N LYS A 509 2.46 14.68 -27.75
CA LYS A 509 2.67 14.77 -29.18
C LYS A 509 1.61 15.72 -29.70
N ASP A 510 2.07 16.69 -30.47
CA ASP A 510 1.23 17.54 -31.28
C ASP A 510 0.12 16.73 -31.96
N PHE A 511 -1.08 17.30 -31.90
CA PHE A 511 -2.28 16.87 -32.57
C PHE A 511 -1.98 16.64 -34.06
N ASP A 512 -1.98 15.38 -34.53
CA ASP A 512 -1.78 15.05 -35.95
C ASP A 512 -3.14 15.03 -36.67
N PHE A 513 -3.44 16.15 -37.32
CA PHE A 513 -4.67 16.39 -38.09
C PHE A 513 -4.90 15.36 -39.21
N GLU A 514 -3.85 14.66 -39.70
CA GLU A 514 -3.97 13.63 -40.74
C GLU A 514 -4.48 12.29 -40.18
N SER A 515 -4.12 11.92 -38.95
CA SER A 515 -4.56 10.66 -38.32
C SER A 515 -6.03 10.71 -37.89
N GLU A 516 -6.50 11.89 -37.48
CA GLU A 516 -7.90 12.18 -37.18
C GLU A 516 -8.75 12.08 -38.45
N LYS A 517 -8.32 12.70 -39.55
CA LYS A 517 -9.05 12.68 -40.83
C LYS A 517 -9.20 11.29 -41.44
N VAL A 518 -8.16 10.44 -41.36
CA VAL A 518 -8.24 9.03 -41.80
C VAL A 518 -9.19 8.22 -40.91
N SER A 519 -9.26 8.54 -39.62
CA SER A 519 -10.17 7.88 -38.67
C SER A 519 -11.62 8.34 -38.91
N GLU A 520 -11.84 9.62 -39.18
CA GLU A 520 -13.14 10.18 -39.59
C GLU A 520 -13.64 9.57 -40.90
N ASP A 521 -12.78 9.40 -41.91
CA ASP A 521 -13.12 8.78 -43.19
C ASP A 521 -13.51 7.29 -43.03
N ILE A 522 -12.81 6.54 -42.17
CA ILE A 522 -13.15 5.14 -41.85
C ILE A 522 -14.51 5.06 -41.16
N ILE A 523 -14.77 5.93 -40.18
CA ILE A 523 -16.02 5.97 -39.43
C ILE A 523 -17.19 6.40 -40.35
N ALA A 524 -16.99 7.39 -41.21
CA ALA A 524 -17.99 7.86 -42.17
C ALA A 524 -18.30 6.82 -43.27
N SER A 525 -17.32 6.00 -43.66
CA SER A 525 -17.53 4.86 -44.57
C SER A 525 -18.27 3.71 -43.86
N LEU A 526 -17.96 3.43 -42.59
CA LEU A 526 -18.64 2.40 -41.80
C LEU A 526 -20.11 2.75 -41.52
N SER A 527 -20.42 4.02 -41.29
CA SER A 527 -21.78 4.49 -40.99
C SER A 527 -22.75 4.41 -42.19
N ARG A 528 -22.25 4.17 -43.41
CA ARG A 528 -23.07 4.01 -44.63
C ARG A 528 -23.46 2.56 -44.92
N PHE A 529 -22.95 1.58 -44.18
CA PHE A 529 -23.40 0.19 -44.31
C PHE A 529 -24.79 0.02 -43.72
N LYS A 530 -25.65 -0.75 -44.41
CA LYS A 530 -27.06 -0.96 -44.04
C LYS A 530 -27.29 -1.60 -42.66
N ASN A 531 -26.24 -2.17 -42.03
CA ASN A 531 -26.25 -2.84 -40.72
C ASN A 531 -25.08 -2.37 -39.82
N SER A 532 -24.71 -1.08 -39.87
CA SER A 532 -23.59 -0.54 -39.07
C SER A 532 -23.80 -0.67 -37.55
N ASP A 533 -25.04 -0.73 -37.09
CA ASP A 533 -25.41 -0.89 -35.68
C ASP A 533 -25.19 -2.31 -35.12
N ASP A 534 -24.98 -3.32 -36.00
CA ASP A 534 -24.75 -4.73 -35.60
C ASP A 534 -23.26 -5.06 -35.40
N LEU A 535 -22.35 -4.12 -35.66
CA LEU A 535 -20.91 -4.35 -35.52
C LEU A 535 -20.50 -4.24 -34.04
N SER A 536 -19.92 -5.31 -33.49
CA SER A 536 -19.44 -5.31 -32.10
C SER A 536 -18.27 -4.33 -31.90
N TYR A 537 -18.14 -3.81 -30.68
CA TYR A 537 -17.06 -2.90 -30.27
C TYR A 537 -15.67 -3.43 -30.66
N ASP A 538 -15.42 -4.73 -30.49
CA ASP A 538 -14.15 -5.36 -30.82
C ASP A 538 -13.89 -5.36 -32.33
N THR A 539 -14.93 -5.56 -33.15
CA THR A 539 -14.81 -5.56 -34.61
C THR A 539 -14.52 -4.16 -35.15
N VAL A 540 -15.18 -3.13 -34.62
CA VAL A 540 -14.95 -1.72 -34.98
C VAL A 540 -13.55 -1.28 -34.56
N THR A 541 -13.12 -1.67 -33.36
CA THR A 541 -11.79 -1.37 -32.84
C THR A 541 -10.71 -2.03 -33.70
N GLU A 542 -10.88 -3.32 -34.03
CA GLU A 542 -9.92 -4.05 -34.87
C GLU A 542 -9.81 -3.46 -36.29
N ILE A 543 -10.91 -2.95 -36.87
CA ILE A 543 -10.90 -2.24 -38.16
C ILE A 543 -10.18 -0.89 -38.04
N LEU A 544 -10.45 -0.13 -36.98
CA LEU A 544 -9.84 1.18 -36.73
C LEU A 544 -8.34 1.12 -36.41
N THR A 545 -7.84 0.00 -35.89
CA THR A 545 -6.43 -0.19 -35.53
C THR A 545 -5.62 -0.96 -36.58
N ASN A 546 -6.25 -1.44 -37.66
CA ASN A 546 -5.58 -2.25 -38.67
C ASN A 546 -4.68 -1.42 -39.60
N ASN A 547 -3.37 -1.52 -39.41
CA ASN A 547 -2.35 -0.80 -40.19
C ASN A 547 -2.35 -1.13 -41.70
N ALA A 548 -2.83 -2.32 -42.10
CA ALA A 548 -2.95 -2.70 -43.51
C ALA A 548 -4.16 -2.05 -44.20
N ILE A 549 -5.21 -1.73 -43.45
CA ILE A 549 -6.39 -0.99 -43.93
C ILE A 549 -6.07 0.51 -43.97
N ARG A 550 -5.48 1.04 -42.88
CA ARG A 550 -5.04 2.45 -42.78
C ARG A 550 -4.06 2.87 -43.88
N SER A 551 -3.14 1.99 -44.29
CA SER A 551 -2.18 2.29 -45.36
C SER A 551 -2.77 2.26 -46.79
N LYS A 552 -3.93 1.61 -46.98
CA LYS A 552 -4.63 1.54 -48.27
C LYS A 552 -5.64 2.68 -48.47
N ILE A 553 -6.09 3.31 -47.39
CA ILE A 553 -6.98 4.47 -47.39
C ILE A 553 -6.11 5.73 -47.56
N LYS A 554 -6.27 6.42 -48.70
CA LYS A 554 -5.61 7.71 -48.96
C LYS A 554 -6.64 8.82 -48.85
N SER A 555 -6.26 9.96 -48.27
CA SER A 555 -7.09 11.17 -48.14
C SER A 555 -7.56 11.79 -49.48
N SER A 556 -7.10 11.24 -50.60
CA SER A 556 -7.49 11.59 -51.97
C SER A 556 -8.54 10.66 -52.62
N ASN A 557 -9.00 9.61 -51.94
CA ASN A 557 -9.98 8.64 -52.49
C ASN A 557 -11.43 9.11 -52.24
N SER A 558 -12.38 8.71 -53.11
CA SER A 558 -13.81 8.95 -52.84
C SER A 558 -14.33 7.99 -51.76
N VAL A 559 -15.36 8.42 -51.04
CA VAL A 559 -15.98 7.69 -49.92
C VAL A 559 -16.50 6.32 -50.35
N GLU A 560 -16.96 6.18 -51.60
CA GLU A 560 -17.46 4.91 -52.16
C GLU A 560 -16.33 3.89 -52.38
N LYS A 561 -15.15 4.34 -52.80
CA LYS A 561 -13.99 3.48 -53.05
C LYS A 561 -13.38 2.95 -51.75
N ASN A 562 -13.43 3.76 -50.69
CA ASN A 562 -12.98 3.34 -49.35
C ASN A 562 -13.93 2.30 -48.72
N ALA A 563 -15.24 2.40 -48.97
CA ALA A 563 -16.23 1.42 -48.47
C ALA A 563 -16.07 0.04 -49.13
N GLU A 564 -15.73 -0.01 -50.42
CA GLU A 564 -15.52 -1.28 -51.14
C GLU A 564 -14.28 -2.04 -50.64
N LEU A 565 -13.18 -1.31 -50.35
CA LEU A 565 -11.96 -1.89 -49.78
C LEU A 565 -12.16 -2.48 -48.36
N ILE A 566 -13.05 -1.88 -47.57
CA ILE A 566 -13.41 -2.37 -46.22
C ILE A 566 -14.27 -3.64 -46.34
N LYS A 567 -15.17 -3.71 -47.32
CA LYS A 567 -16.09 -4.84 -47.53
C LYS A 567 -15.35 -6.14 -47.93
N ASP A 568 -14.37 -6.06 -48.82
CA ASP A 568 -13.61 -7.22 -49.28
C ASP A 568 -12.78 -7.89 -48.16
N GLU A 569 -12.23 -7.08 -47.24
CA GLU A 569 -11.42 -7.58 -46.14
C GLU A 569 -12.28 -8.26 -45.05
N ILE A 570 -13.49 -7.76 -44.80
CA ILE A 570 -14.47 -8.33 -43.85
C ILE A 570 -14.98 -9.69 -44.36
N LEU A 571 -15.31 -9.81 -45.65
CA LEU A 571 -15.80 -11.06 -46.25
C LEU A 571 -14.76 -12.18 -46.15
N ARG A 572 -13.49 -11.86 -46.42
CA ARG A 572 -12.39 -12.83 -46.35
C ARG A 572 -12.16 -13.39 -44.96
N LYS A 573 -12.34 -12.58 -43.91
CA LYS A 573 -12.26 -13.04 -42.51
C LYS A 573 -13.45 -13.89 -42.09
N TYR A 574 -14.66 -13.55 -42.54
CA TYR A 574 -15.88 -14.30 -42.20
C TYR A 574 -15.81 -15.76 -42.68
N GLU A 575 -15.30 -15.99 -43.89
CA GLU A 575 -15.13 -17.34 -44.46
C GLU A 575 -14.14 -18.21 -43.67
N GLN A 576 -13.07 -17.61 -43.11
CA GLN A 576 -12.10 -18.34 -42.30
C GLN A 576 -12.65 -18.73 -40.93
N SER A 577 -13.43 -17.85 -40.30
CA SER A 577 -14.07 -18.12 -39.00
C SER A 577 -15.16 -19.21 -39.12
N SER A 578 -15.95 -19.21 -40.19
CA SER A 578 -17.00 -20.23 -40.41
C SER A 578 -16.43 -21.65 -40.56
N LYS A 579 -15.29 -21.81 -41.26
CA LYS A 579 -14.61 -23.11 -41.39
C LYS A 579 -14.10 -23.65 -40.05
N LYS A 580 -13.56 -22.79 -39.18
CA LYS A 580 -13.08 -23.19 -37.84
C LYS A 580 -14.24 -23.57 -36.91
N LEU A 581 -15.38 -22.89 -37.04
CA LEU A 581 -16.55 -23.15 -36.21
C LEU A 581 -17.10 -24.56 -36.48
N ASN A 582 -17.29 -24.94 -37.74
CA ASN A 582 -17.82 -26.26 -38.10
C ASN A 582 -16.96 -27.43 -37.61
N GLN A 583 -15.63 -27.27 -37.58
CA GLN A 583 -14.72 -28.30 -37.04
C GLN A 583 -14.85 -28.46 -35.53
N LYS A 584 -15.08 -27.37 -34.79
CA LYS A 584 -15.30 -27.42 -33.35
C LYS A 584 -16.65 -28.04 -32.99
N THR A 585 -17.70 -27.77 -33.75
CA THR A 585 -19.05 -28.31 -33.47
C THR A 585 -19.11 -29.83 -33.58
N SER A 586 -18.37 -30.44 -34.51
CA SER A 586 -18.30 -31.90 -34.63
C SER A 586 -17.59 -32.56 -33.46
N LYS A 587 -16.52 -31.94 -32.95
CA LYS A 587 -15.72 -32.47 -31.84
C LYS A 587 -16.42 -32.32 -30.48
N ASN A 588 -17.22 -31.26 -30.31
CA ASN A 588 -18.06 -31.09 -29.12
C ASN A 588 -19.12 -32.19 -28.99
N LYS A 589 -19.72 -32.64 -30.11
CA LYS A 589 -20.74 -33.70 -30.05
C LYS A 589 -20.18 -35.05 -29.57
N GLU A 590 -18.97 -35.41 -29.97
CA GLU A 590 -18.32 -36.65 -29.50
C GLU A 590 -17.97 -36.59 -28.00
N LEU A 591 -17.57 -35.42 -27.51
CA LEU A 591 -17.25 -35.22 -26.09
C LEU A 591 -18.51 -35.17 -25.21
N GLU A 592 -19.60 -34.58 -25.69
CA GLU A 592 -20.89 -34.55 -24.97
C GLU A 592 -21.43 -35.96 -24.69
N GLU A 593 -21.24 -36.90 -25.63
CA GLU A 593 -21.68 -38.29 -25.49
C GLU A 593 -20.85 -39.06 -24.44
N GLN A 594 -19.55 -38.77 -24.33
CA GLN A 594 -18.68 -39.35 -23.30
C GLN A 594 -18.96 -38.79 -21.91
N ILE A 595 -19.19 -37.47 -21.80
CA ILE A 595 -19.54 -36.79 -20.54
C ILE A 595 -20.86 -37.33 -19.97
N SER A 596 -21.84 -37.64 -20.83
CA SER A 596 -23.13 -38.19 -20.40
C SER A 596 -22.99 -39.54 -19.69
N ASN A 597 -22.12 -40.43 -20.18
CA ASN A 597 -21.94 -41.76 -19.60
C ASN A 597 -21.24 -41.69 -18.22
N ILE A 598 -20.18 -40.89 -18.10
CA ILE A 598 -19.44 -40.73 -16.84
C ILE A 598 -20.30 -40.03 -15.78
N SER A 599 -21.10 -39.04 -16.18
CA SER A 599 -22.02 -38.34 -15.28
C SER A 599 -23.05 -39.28 -14.64
N GLN A 600 -23.44 -40.35 -15.34
CA GLN A 600 -24.39 -41.34 -14.85
C GLN A 600 -23.78 -42.23 -13.75
N GLU A 601 -22.52 -42.64 -13.91
CA GLU A 601 -21.76 -43.44 -12.93
C GLU A 601 -21.47 -42.65 -11.64
N VAL A 602 -21.07 -41.38 -11.77
CA VAL A 602 -20.83 -40.49 -10.63
C VAL A 602 -22.10 -40.24 -9.82
N LYS A 603 -23.27 -40.25 -10.47
CA LYS A 603 -24.56 -40.03 -9.81
C LYS A 603 -24.97 -41.19 -8.91
N GLU A 604 -24.62 -42.43 -9.28
CA GLU A 604 -24.88 -43.61 -8.44
C GLU A 604 -23.97 -43.64 -7.21
N LEU A 605 -22.67 -43.36 -7.37
CA LEU A 605 -21.71 -43.31 -6.26
C LEU A 605 -22.05 -42.21 -5.22
N LYS A 606 -22.49 -41.03 -5.67
CA LYS A 606 -22.93 -39.94 -4.78
C LYS A 606 -24.16 -40.32 -3.95
N LYS A 607 -25.07 -41.12 -4.51
CA LYS A 607 -26.29 -41.55 -3.81
C LYS A 607 -25.97 -42.47 -2.64
N ASP A 608 -25.02 -43.38 -2.81
CA ASP A 608 -24.62 -44.32 -1.77
C ASP A 608 -23.82 -43.65 -0.65
N LEU A 609 -22.98 -42.66 -0.98
CA LEU A 609 -22.21 -41.90 0.01
C LEU A 609 -23.12 -41.01 0.89
N ASN A 610 -24.08 -40.30 0.30
CA ASN A 610 -25.02 -39.47 1.06
C ASN A 610 -25.87 -40.31 2.03
N ALA A 611 -26.33 -41.49 1.61
CA ALA A 611 -27.09 -42.39 2.46
C ALA A 611 -26.29 -42.94 3.66
N HIS A 612 -24.96 -43.03 3.55
CA HIS A 612 -24.08 -43.42 4.65
C HIS A 612 -23.88 -42.27 5.65
N LEU A 613 -23.70 -41.05 5.15
CA LEU A 613 -23.51 -39.84 5.96
C LEU A 613 -24.76 -39.47 6.77
N GLU A 614 -25.95 -39.55 6.18
CA GLU A 614 -27.23 -39.33 6.89
C GLU A 614 -27.38 -40.22 8.13
N ARG A 615 -26.86 -41.46 8.09
CA ARG A 615 -26.91 -42.38 9.24
C ARG A 615 -26.00 -41.93 10.38
N LEU A 616 -24.79 -41.47 10.07
CA LEU A 616 -23.81 -41.02 11.07
C LEU A 616 -24.27 -39.74 11.77
N PHE A 617 -24.85 -38.79 11.02
CA PHE A 617 -25.40 -37.56 11.61
C PHE A 617 -26.58 -37.85 12.53
N LYS A 618 -27.45 -38.78 12.14
CA LYS A 618 -28.59 -39.20 12.97
C LYS A 618 -28.15 -39.85 14.28
N GLU A 619 -27.13 -40.71 14.26
CA GLU A 619 -26.58 -41.32 15.48
C GLU A 619 -25.94 -40.28 16.42
N LYS A 620 -25.22 -39.28 15.90
CA LYS A 620 -24.66 -38.19 16.72
C LYS A 620 -25.76 -37.33 17.34
N ALA A 621 -26.80 -37.00 16.59
CA ALA A 621 -27.93 -36.21 17.08
C ALA A 621 -28.70 -36.95 18.19
N ASP A 622 -29.01 -38.24 17.99
CA ASP A 622 -29.73 -39.06 18.96
C ASP A 622 -28.96 -39.18 20.30
N ASN A 623 -27.64 -39.37 20.26
CA ASN A 623 -26.79 -39.39 21.45
C ASN A 623 -26.83 -38.08 22.24
N GLN A 624 -26.85 -36.93 21.55
CA GLN A 624 -26.88 -35.62 22.19
C GLN A 624 -28.23 -35.34 22.87
N VAL A 625 -29.33 -35.81 22.26
CA VAL A 625 -30.68 -35.75 22.85
C VAL A 625 -30.75 -36.61 24.12
N GLU A 626 -30.13 -37.79 24.13
CA GLU A 626 -30.11 -38.69 25.28
C GLU A 626 -29.35 -38.09 26.49
N ILE A 627 -28.19 -37.46 26.23
CA ILE A 627 -27.41 -36.75 27.26
C ILE A 627 -28.22 -35.60 27.89
N LEU A 628 -28.94 -34.82 27.07
CA LEU A 628 -29.78 -33.71 27.55
C LEU A 628 -30.98 -34.20 28.37
N LYS A 629 -31.61 -35.31 27.96
CA LYS A 629 -32.69 -35.97 28.73
C LYS A 629 -32.18 -36.44 30.09
N GLY A 630 -31.03 -37.11 30.15
CA GLY A 630 -30.42 -37.57 31.40
C GLY A 630 -30.07 -36.43 32.36
N ARG A 631 -29.55 -35.32 31.84
CA ARG A 631 -29.26 -34.12 32.65
C ARG A 631 -30.52 -33.47 33.23
N LYS A 632 -31.58 -33.38 32.43
CA LYS A 632 -32.89 -32.84 32.86
C LYS A 632 -33.52 -33.70 33.95
N GLU A 633 -33.43 -35.02 33.82
CA GLU A 633 -33.97 -35.96 34.81
C GLU A 633 -33.21 -35.90 36.14
N LYS A 634 -31.88 -35.78 36.09
CA LYS A 634 -31.05 -35.60 37.30
C LYS A 634 -31.42 -34.34 38.07
N LEU A 635 -31.54 -33.20 37.39
CA LEU A 635 -31.92 -31.92 38.00
C LEU A 635 -33.37 -31.95 38.54
N LYS A 636 -34.27 -32.64 37.85
CA LYS A 636 -35.65 -32.84 38.33
C LYS A 636 -35.71 -33.67 39.62
N ASN A 637 -34.88 -34.71 39.73
CA ASN A 637 -34.78 -35.52 40.94
C ASN A 637 -34.20 -34.73 42.11
N GLU A 638 -33.21 -33.88 41.85
CA GLU A 638 -32.63 -32.98 42.85
C GLU A 638 -33.65 -31.93 43.34
N TYR A 639 -34.41 -31.32 42.41
CA TYR A 639 -35.52 -30.42 42.73
C TYR A 639 -36.56 -31.08 43.63
N ASN A 640 -37.04 -32.29 43.27
CA ASN A 640 -38.03 -33.02 44.06
C ASN A 640 -37.51 -33.38 45.46
N SER A 641 -36.22 -33.73 45.57
CA SER A 641 -35.57 -34.02 46.86
C SER A 641 -35.56 -32.79 47.78
N LEU A 642 -35.19 -31.63 47.25
CA LEU A 642 -35.20 -30.36 47.98
C LEU A 642 -36.62 -29.96 48.40
N ASP A 643 -37.60 -30.15 47.52
CA ASP A 643 -39.02 -29.83 47.78
C ASP A 643 -39.58 -30.67 48.95
N ASN A 644 -39.28 -31.97 48.97
CA ASN A 644 -39.65 -32.88 50.06
C ASN A 644 -39.00 -32.45 51.39
N ARG A 645 -37.72 -32.10 51.39
CA ARG A 645 -37.01 -31.65 52.60
C ARG A 645 -37.59 -30.34 53.15
N ILE A 646 -38.00 -29.43 52.28
CA ILE A 646 -38.69 -28.19 52.67
C ILE A 646 -40.06 -28.51 53.28
N ALA A 647 -40.83 -29.42 52.67
CA ALA A 647 -42.14 -29.83 53.16
C ALA A 647 -42.07 -30.44 54.58
N ASP A 648 -41.09 -31.29 54.85
CA ASP A 648 -40.86 -31.89 56.18
C ASP A 648 -40.58 -30.82 57.25
N ILE A 649 -39.74 -29.83 56.93
CA ILE A 649 -39.42 -28.73 57.84
C ILE A 649 -40.64 -27.84 58.10
N LEU A 650 -41.47 -27.60 57.07
CA LEU A 650 -42.72 -26.85 57.21
C LEU A 650 -43.75 -27.59 58.08
N ASP A 651 -43.83 -28.92 57.99
CA ASP A 651 -44.71 -29.69 58.88
C ASP A 651 -44.22 -29.67 60.33
N ASN A 652 -42.90 -29.78 60.56
CA ASN A 652 -42.30 -29.56 61.87
C ASN A 652 -42.59 -28.16 62.44
N LYS A 653 -42.56 -27.12 61.59
CA LYS A 653 -42.94 -25.75 61.97
C LYS A 653 -44.42 -25.64 62.35
N ARG A 654 -45.32 -26.34 61.66
CA ARG A 654 -46.75 -26.44 62.03
C ARG A 654 -46.93 -27.13 63.39
N THR A 655 -46.20 -28.23 63.61
CA THR A 655 -46.22 -28.97 64.88
C THR A 655 -45.70 -28.13 66.04
N ALA A 656 -44.61 -27.38 65.85
CA ALA A 656 -44.11 -26.41 66.81
C ALA A 656 -45.18 -25.37 67.19
N SER A 657 -45.89 -24.85 66.19
CA SER A 657 -46.95 -23.84 66.38
C SER A 657 -48.13 -24.40 67.18
N LYS A 658 -48.52 -25.66 66.93
CA LYS A 658 -49.55 -26.36 67.72
C LYS A 658 -49.10 -26.59 69.16
N GLU A 659 -47.84 -26.97 69.37
CA GLU A 659 -47.27 -27.22 70.71
C GLU A 659 -47.16 -25.94 71.53
N ILE A 660 -46.77 -24.82 70.91
CA ILE A 660 -46.76 -23.49 71.53
C ILE A 660 -48.18 -23.09 71.97
N LYS A 661 -49.20 -23.27 71.11
CA LYS A 661 -50.61 -23.01 71.47
C LYS A 661 -51.08 -23.90 72.62
N ARG A 662 -50.75 -25.19 72.60
CA ARG A 662 -51.13 -26.15 73.65
C ARG A 662 -50.47 -25.83 74.99
N LYS A 663 -49.18 -25.49 75.00
CA LYS A 663 -48.43 -25.18 76.22
C LYS A 663 -48.77 -23.81 76.79
N SER A 664 -49.06 -22.81 75.95
CA SER A 664 -49.47 -21.47 76.39
C SER A 664 -50.89 -21.43 76.98
N ALA A 665 -51.76 -22.38 76.62
CA ALA A 665 -53.11 -22.52 77.18
C ALA A 665 -53.13 -23.07 78.63
N LYS A 666 -52.04 -23.68 79.12
CA LYS A 666 -51.97 -24.19 80.50
C LYS A 666 -51.81 -23.05 81.50
N TRP A 667 -52.68 -23.00 82.51
CA TRP A 667 -52.71 -21.96 83.57
C TRP A 667 -51.35 -21.74 84.26
N PHE A 668 -50.60 -22.82 84.54
CA PHE A 668 -49.25 -22.74 85.14
C PHE A 668 -48.23 -21.98 84.27
N ASN A 669 -48.35 -22.05 82.93
CA ASN A 669 -47.47 -21.33 82.02
C ASN A 669 -47.88 -19.87 81.84
N LYS A 670 -49.16 -19.51 82.05
CA LYS A 670 -49.61 -18.12 82.11
C LYS A 670 -48.94 -17.36 83.28
N PHE A 671 -48.74 -18.01 84.42
CA PHE A 671 -47.97 -17.46 85.54
C PHE A 671 -46.46 -17.38 85.25
N LYS A 672 -45.92 -18.36 84.51
CA LYS A 672 -44.50 -18.42 84.15
C LYS A 672 -44.06 -17.27 83.22
N PHE A 673 -44.97 -16.74 82.39
CA PHE A 673 -44.72 -15.55 81.56
C PHE A 673 -44.63 -14.23 82.35
N ALA A 674 -44.93 -14.23 83.65
CA ALA A 674 -44.67 -13.07 84.52
C ALA A 674 -43.19 -12.95 84.94
N PHE A 675 -42.39 -14.01 84.74
CA PHE A 675 -40.99 -14.10 85.16
C PHE A 675 -40.01 -14.46 84.03
N ILE A 676 -40.49 -14.80 82.82
CA ILE A 676 -39.69 -15.15 81.64
C ILE A 676 -40.26 -14.45 80.42
N ASN A 677 -39.40 -13.88 79.56
CA ASN A 677 -39.81 -13.29 78.29
C ASN A 677 -40.50 -14.33 77.41
N LYS A 678 -41.75 -14.06 77.03
CA LYS A 678 -42.61 -14.96 76.25
C LYS A 678 -41.98 -15.29 74.89
N GLU A 679 -41.31 -14.33 74.26
CA GLU A 679 -40.66 -14.53 72.97
C GLU A 679 -39.51 -15.53 73.05
N ASP A 680 -38.63 -15.43 74.05
CA ASP A 680 -37.52 -16.38 74.26
C ASP A 680 -38.00 -17.79 74.55
N TRP A 681 -39.13 -17.92 75.27
CA TRP A 681 -39.75 -19.21 75.54
C TRP A 681 -40.36 -19.84 74.28
N GLU A 682 -41.06 -19.05 73.47
CA GLU A 682 -41.60 -19.51 72.18
C GLU A 682 -40.48 -19.89 71.22
N GLN A 683 -39.40 -19.10 71.16
CA GLN A 683 -38.25 -19.34 70.31
C GLN A 683 -37.51 -20.63 70.69
N ASN A 684 -37.33 -20.90 71.99
CA ASN A 684 -36.77 -22.16 72.48
C ASN A 684 -37.62 -23.38 72.09
N ILE A 685 -38.94 -23.22 72.00
CA ILE A 685 -39.81 -24.29 71.50
C ILE A 685 -39.65 -24.44 69.99
N ARG A 686 -39.66 -23.34 69.21
CA ARG A 686 -39.46 -23.39 67.74
C ARG A 686 -38.15 -24.09 67.38
N ASN A 687 -37.04 -23.72 68.05
CA ASN A 687 -35.71 -24.29 67.82
C ASN A 687 -35.61 -25.80 68.12
N LYS A 688 -36.54 -26.38 68.91
CA LYS A 688 -36.61 -27.83 69.15
C LYS A 688 -37.24 -28.61 68.01
N PHE A 689 -38.05 -27.95 67.18
CA PHE A 689 -38.79 -28.61 66.10
C PHE A 689 -38.19 -28.32 64.73
N TYR A 690 -37.63 -27.12 64.50
CA TYR A 690 -37.01 -26.79 63.22
C TYR A 690 -35.93 -25.72 63.35
N ASN A 691 -35.00 -25.67 62.38
CA ASN A 691 -34.01 -24.61 62.22
C ASN A 691 -34.47 -23.67 61.08
N ALA A 692 -34.65 -22.39 61.39
CA ALA A 692 -35.11 -21.38 60.43
C ALA A 692 -34.06 -21.02 59.38
N GLU A 693 -32.78 -20.98 59.74
CA GLU A 693 -31.67 -20.68 58.84
C GLU A 693 -31.49 -21.80 57.80
N LYS A 694 -31.62 -23.05 58.24
CA LYS A 694 -31.60 -24.23 57.35
C LYS A 694 -32.77 -24.26 56.37
N LEU A 695 -33.93 -23.73 56.76
CA LEU A 695 -35.09 -23.63 55.86
C LEU A 695 -34.85 -22.61 54.74
N GLU A 696 -34.19 -21.48 55.06
CA GLU A 696 -33.90 -20.45 54.07
C GLU A 696 -32.82 -20.91 53.08
N GLN A 697 -31.75 -21.55 53.57
CA GLN A 697 -30.73 -22.17 52.72
C GLN A 697 -31.31 -23.17 51.70
N LEU A 698 -32.25 -24.03 52.14
CA LEU A 698 -32.87 -25.00 51.24
C LEU A 698 -33.77 -24.36 50.17
N LYS A 699 -34.38 -23.21 50.46
CA LYS A 699 -35.16 -22.47 49.45
C LYS A 699 -34.25 -21.82 48.41
N ASP A 700 -33.11 -21.28 48.84
CA ASP A 700 -32.12 -20.69 47.94
C ASP A 700 -31.54 -21.77 47.01
N GLU A 701 -31.16 -22.93 47.56
CA GLU A 701 -30.71 -24.10 46.78
C GLU A 701 -31.78 -24.55 45.77
N ARG A 702 -33.05 -24.61 46.19
CA ARG A 702 -34.17 -24.97 45.29
C ARG A 702 -34.34 -23.96 44.17
N ALA A 703 -34.27 -22.66 44.45
CA ALA A 703 -34.39 -21.61 43.45
C ALA A 703 -33.23 -21.65 42.44
N GLU A 704 -32.01 -22.00 42.87
CA GLU A 704 -30.87 -22.19 41.98
C GLU A 704 -31.07 -23.40 41.06
N VAL A 705 -31.59 -24.52 41.58
CA VAL A 705 -31.90 -25.72 40.78
C VAL A 705 -33.05 -25.46 39.81
N GLU A 706 -34.08 -24.71 40.22
CA GLU A 706 -35.21 -24.29 39.37
C GLU A 706 -34.73 -23.44 38.19
N ASN A 707 -33.86 -22.45 38.45
CA ASN A 707 -33.24 -21.63 37.40
C ASN A 707 -32.36 -22.47 36.44
N LYS A 708 -31.65 -23.48 36.96
CA LYS A 708 -30.90 -24.43 36.12
C LYS A 708 -31.82 -25.32 35.28
N LEU A 709 -33.02 -25.64 35.76
CA LEU A 709 -34.02 -26.46 35.06
C LEU A 709 -34.70 -25.68 33.93
N ASP A 710 -35.01 -24.41 34.17
CA ASP A 710 -35.66 -23.50 33.21
C ASP A 710 -34.73 -23.09 32.06
N ASN A 711 -33.42 -23.05 32.31
CA ASN A 711 -32.41 -22.74 31.30
C ASN A 711 -31.94 -23.95 30.48
N ILE A 712 -32.59 -25.12 30.59
CA ILE A 712 -32.30 -26.25 29.71
C ILE A 712 -33.04 -26.04 28.38
N PRO A 713 -32.34 -25.95 27.24
CA PRO A 713 -32.97 -25.75 25.94
C PRO A 713 -34.02 -26.83 25.64
N SER A 714 -35.21 -26.44 25.19
CA SER A 714 -36.21 -27.36 24.67
C SER A 714 -35.75 -27.89 23.31
N VAL A 715 -35.53 -29.20 23.21
CA VAL A 715 -35.16 -29.85 21.95
C VAL A 715 -36.43 -30.12 21.14
N SER A 716 -36.61 -29.42 20.02
CA SER A 716 -37.55 -29.82 18.96
C SER A 716 -36.79 -30.50 17.83
N GLU A 717 -37.29 -31.66 17.39
CA GLU A 717 -36.63 -32.64 16.50
C GLU A 717 -36.49 -32.22 15.01
N LYS A 718 -36.35 -30.92 14.67
CA LYS A 718 -36.30 -30.45 13.26
C LYS A 718 -35.44 -29.21 13.00
N ASP A 719 -34.46 -28.89 13.84
CA ASP A 719 -33.59 -27.73 13.58
C ASP A 719 -32.35 -28.16 12.80
N LYS A 720 -32.16 -27.59 11.60
CA LYS A 720 -30.89 -27.66 10.86
C LYS A 720 -29.73 -27.17 11.72
N ILE A 721 -28.54 -27.74 11.51
CA ILE A 721 -27.32 -27.35 12.21
C ILE A 721 -26.91 -25.96 11.72
N MET A 722 -26.91 -24.97 12.62
CA MET A 722 -26.49 -23.60 12.30
C MET A 722 -24.99 -23.42 12.56
N VAL A 723 -24.25 -23.12 11.50
CA VAL A 723 -22.80 -22.83 11.57
C VAL A 723 -22.57 -21.36 11.32
N LEU A 724 -22.06 -20.64 12.32
CA LEU A 724 -21.69 -19.23 12.18
C LEU A 724 -20.33 -19.12 11.49
N CYS A 725 -20.19 -18.28 10.48
CA CYS A 725 -18.92 -18.07 9.76
C CYS A 725 -18.59 -16.59 9.60
N GLU A 726 -17.32 -16.25 9.46
CA GLU A 726 -16.89 -14.86 9.34
C GLU A 726 -17.24 -14.26 7.97
N ASN A 727 -17.74 -13.02 7.99
CA ASN A 727 -17.96 -12.19 6.81
C ASN A 727 -18.88 -12.86 5.76
N GLN A 728 -18.57 -12.65 4.47
CA GLN A 728 -19.32 -13.21 3.34
C GLN A 728 -18.92 -14.66 3.02
N ASN A 729 -18.14 -15.35 3.86
CA ASN A 729 -17.71 -16.73 3.60
C ASN A 729 -18.91 -17.69 3.51
N GLN A 730 -20.07 -17.33 4.07
CA GLN A 730 -21.31 -18.09 3.96
C GLN A 730 -21.68 -18.43 2.50
N GLU A 731 -21.39 -17.57 1.53
CA GLU A 731 -21.79 -17.78 0.14
C GLU A 731 -21.03 -18.96 -0.46
N ILE A 732 -19.75 -19.06 -0.12
CA ILE A 732 -18.86 -20.13 -0.55
C ILE A 732 -19.24 -21.43 0.15
N PHE A 733 -19.43 -21.41 1.48
CA PHE A 733 -19.80 -22.62 2.22
C PHE A 733 -21.19 -23.15 1.84
N ASN A 734 -22.20 -22.28 1.71
CA ASN A 734 -23.53 -22.69 1.30
C ASN A 734 -23.56 -23.19 -0.16
N SER A 735 -22.60 -22.81 -1.01
CA SER A 735 -22.48 -23.36 -2.37
C SER A 735 -22.17 -24.86 -2.38
N LEU A 736 -21.61 -25.40 -1.29
CA LEU A 736 -21.37 -26.84 -1.14
C LEU A 736 -22.67 -27.65 -1.03
N SER A 737 -23.80 -27.01 -0.73
CA SER A 737 -25.09 -27.69 -0.54
C SER A 737 -25.00 -28.87 0.42
N LEU A 738 -24.36 -28.67 1.59
CA LEU A 738 -24.28 -29.70 2.63
C LEU A 738 -25.68 -29.89 3.23
N ASP A 739 -26.20 -31.12 3.17
CA ASP A 739 -27.52 -31.44 3.69
C ASP A 739 -27.57 -31.19 5.22
N GLU A 740 -28.65 -30.57 5.70
CA GLU A 740 -28.90 -30.27 7.12
C GLU A 740 -27.98 -29.21 7.79
N VAL A 741 -27.09 -28.55 7.05
CA VAL A 741 -26.20 -27.48 7.54
C VAL A 741 -26.53 -26.13 6.89
N ASP A 742 -26.81 -25.10 7.69
CA ASP A 742 -26.98 -23.73 7.20
C ASP A 742 -25.84 -22.84 7.76
N PHE A 743 -25.03 -22.26 6.86
CA PHE A 743 -24.00 -21.29 7.24
C PHE A 743 -24.58 -19.88 7.33
N ILE A 744 -24.31 -19.20 8.43
CA ILE A 744 -24.84 -17.87 8.77
C ILE A 744 -23.68 -16.91 8.96
N PRO A 745 -23.74 -15.67 8.42
CA PRO A 745 -22.61 -14.77 8.45
C PRO A 745 -22.57 -14.00 9.77
N GLU A 746 -21.36 -13.79 10.28
CA GLU A 746 -21.07 -12.90 11.40
C GLU A 746 -20.14 -11.78 10.98
N LYS A 747 -20.24 -10.65 11.69
CA LYS A 747 -19.56 -9.40 11.31
C LYS A 747 -18.03 -9.51 11.37
N ASP A 748 -17.51 -10.19 12.38
CA ASP A 748 -16.08 -10.32 12.65
C ASP A 748 -15.80 -11.51 13.59
N ALA A 749 -14.53 -11.92 13.67
CA ALA A 749 -14.04 -12.97 14.56
C ALA A 749 -14.44 -12.74 16.03
N TYR A 750 -14.49 -11.49 16.47
CA TYR A 750 -14.88 -11.13 17.84
C TYR A 750 -16.33 -11.46 18.13
N SER A 751 -17.24 -11.04 17.26
CA SER A 751 -18.68 -11.27 17.38
C SER A 751 -19.00 -12.76 17.28
N LEU A 752 -18.31 -13.46 16.37
CA LEU A 752 -18.38 -14.91 16.22
C LEU A 752 -17.98 -15.61 17.52
N PHE A 753 -16.78 -15.31 18.04
CA PHE A 753 -16.26 -15.94 19.25
C PHE A 753 -17.16 -15.68 20.47
N GLN A 754 -17.69 -14.47 20.64
CA GLN A 754 -18.60 -14.14 21.74
C GLN A 754 -19.93 -14.93 21.66
N LYS A 755 -20.49 -15.10 20.45
CA LYS A 755 -21.73 -15.86 20.27
C LYS A 755 -21.53 -17.36 20.55
N ILE A 756 -20.44 -17.93 20.06
CA ILE A 756 -20.08 -19.34 20.29
C ILE A 756 -19.83 -19.61 21.76
N ARG A 757 -19.12 -18.70 22.45
CA ARG A 757 -18.85 -18.81 23.88
C ARG A 757 -20.13 -18.78 24.73
N ASN A 758 -21.10 -17.96 24.33
CA ASN A 758 -22.34 -17.76 25.09
C ASN A 758 -23.44 -18.75 24.70
N ASN A 759 -23.32 -19.46 23.57
CA ASN A 759 -24.35 -20.35 23.07
C ASN A 759 -23.77 -21.60 22.39
N MET A 760 -23.77 -22.71 23.14
CA MET A 760 -23.29 -24.02 22.70
C MET A 760 -24.16 -24.67 21.60
N LYS A 761 -25.30 -24.07 21.21
CA LYS A 761 -26.14 -24.57 20.10
C LYS A 761 -25.53 -24.27 18.74
N TYR A 762 -24.71 -23.22 18.63
CA TYR A 762 -24.05 -22.86 17.38
C TYR A 762 -22.68 -23.50 17.29
N LEU A 763 -22.39 -24.07 16.12
CA LEU A 763 -21.02 -24.26 15.68
C LEU A 763 -20.54 -22.94 15.10
N GLY A 764 -19.25 -22.67 15.13
CA GLY A 764 -18.72 -21.61 14.28
C GLY A 764 -17.34 -21.89 13.74
N ILE A 765 -17.08 -21.31 12.58
CA ILE A 765 -15.89 -21.51 11.77
C ILE A 765 -15.21 -20.16 11.55
N ARG A 766 -13.92 -20.07 11.89
CA ARG A 766 -13.10 -18.87 11.70
C ARG A 766 -11.87 -19.12 10.84
N ASP A 767 -11.42 -18.06 10.18
CA ASP A 767 -10.11 -18.04 9.52
C ASP A 767 -9.00 -18.30 10.54
N ARG A 768 -7.93 -18.98 10.13
CA ARG A 768 -6.82 -19.33 11.01
C ARG A 768 -6.04 -18.10 11.47
N ASP A 769 -5.85 -17.16 10.56
CA ASP A 769 -4.92 -16.05 10.68
C ASP A 769 -3.52 -16.50 11.19
N TYR A 770 -2.92 -15.75 12.11
CA TYR A 770 -1.64 -16.04 12.74
C TYR A 770 -1.79 -16.84 14.05
N LEU A 771 -2.66 -17.85 14.06
CA LEU A 771 -2.74 -18.84 15.15
C LEU A 771 -1.83 -20.04 14.89
N THR A 772 -1.06 -20.43 15.91
CA THR A 772 -0.22 -21.64 15.86
C THR A 772 -1.06 -22.91 16.07
N ASP A 773 -0.58 -24.07 15.59
CA ASP A 773 -1.29 -25.35 15.77
C ASP A 773 -1.57 -25.63 17.26
N GLN A 774 -0.61 -25.32 18.14
CA GLN A 774 -0.77 -25.51 19.59
C GLN A 774 -1.78 -24.56 20.23
N GLU A 775 -1.94 -23.35 19.70
CA GLU A 775 -2.98 -22.42 20.16
C GLU A 775 -4.35 -22.89 19.70
N ILE A 776 -4.46 -23.34 18.45
CA ILE A 776 -5.68 -23.93 17.90
C ILE A 776 -6.11 -25.12 18.75
N ASP A 777 -5.21 -26.07 19.02
CA ASP A 777 -5.49 -27.22 19.89
C ASP A 777 -6.01 -26.79 21.27
N ARG A 778 -5.41 -25.76 21.90
CA ARG A 778 -5.88 -25.25 23.20
C ARG A 778 -7.26 -24.60 23.10
N ILE A 779 -7.52 -23.87 22.02
CA ILE A 779 -8.80 -23.20 21.78
C ILE A 779 -9.90 -24.23 21.52
N THR A 780 -9.69 -25.16 20.59
CA THR A 780 -10.69 -26.16 20.16
C THR A 780 -10.98 -27.20 21.25
N ASN A 781 -9.97 -27.61 22.04
CA ASN A 781 -10.20 -28.46 23.21
C ASN A 781 -11.11 -27.82 24.25
N LYS A 782 -11.10 -26.49 24.35
CA LYS A 782 -11.90 -25.75 25.31
C LYS A 782 -13.26 -25.37 24.77
N PHE A 783 -13.31 -24.95 23.51
CA PHE A 783 -14.51 -24.57 22.80
C PHE A 783 -14.73 -25.59 21.68
N THR A 784 -15.27 -26.75 22.04
CA THR A 784 -15.47 -27.88 21.11
C THR A 784 -16.46 -27.58 19.99
N ASN A 785 -17.23 -26.49 20.13
CA ASN A 785 -18.12 -25.95 19.11
C ASN A 785 -17.47 -24.84 18.26
N TYR A 786 -16.15 -24.66 18.35
CA TYR A 786 -15.39 -23.68 17.59
C TYR A 786 -14.35 -24.34 16.69
N ILE A 787 -14.50 -24.15 15.39
CA ILE A 787 -13.66 -24.72 14.34
C ILE A 787 -12.78 -23.60 13.79
N ILE A 788 -11.48 -23.90 13.65
CA ILE A 788 -10.49 -22.98 13.08
C ILE A 788 -9.92 -23.66 11.85
N LEU A 789 -9.82 -22.94 10.73
CA LEU A 789 -9.25 -23.48 9.51
C LEU A 789 -7.79 -23.94 9.69
N ASP A 790 -7.36 -24.93 8.91
CA ASP A 790 -5.97 -25.41 8.91
C ASP A 790 -5.02 -24.45 8.18
N TYR A 791 -5.50 -23.77 7.13
CA TYR A 791 -4.76 -22.72 6.42
C TYR A 791 -5.23 -21.31 6.80
N TYR A 792 -4.42 -20.30 6.45
CA TYR A 792 -4.58 -18.91 6.88
C TYR A 792 -6.03 -18.38 6.77
N CYS A 793 -6.68 -18.60 5.62
CA CYS A 793 -8.07 -18.21 5.37
C CYS A 793 -8.73 -19.12 4.32
N ILE A 794 -10.03 -18.98 4.08
CA ILE A 794 -10.77 -19.78 3.08
C ILE A 794 -10.18 -19.67 1.66
N GLU A 795 -9.66 -18.51 1.25
CA GLU A 795 -9.01 -18.34 -0.05
C GLU A 795 -7.80 -19.25 -0.23
N ASN A 796 -7.13 -19.65 0.85
CA ASN A 796 -6.01 -20.59 0.77
C ASN A 796 -6.44 -21.97 0.27
N TYR A 797 -7.67 -22.39 0.55
CA TYR A 797 -8.24 -23.62 0.02
C TYR A 797 -8.67 -23.45 -1.44
N LEU A 798 -9.34 -22.34 -1.78
CA LEU A 798 -9.80 -22.09 -3.15
C LEU A 798 -8.65 -22.05 -4.15
N TYR A 799 -7.55 -21.36 -3.79
CA TYR A 799 -6.38 -21.19 -4.65
C TYR A 799 -5.27 -22.20 -4.35
N HIS A 800 -5.57 -23.28 -3.63
CA HIS A 800 -4.59 -24.31 -3.33
C HIS A 800 -4.12 -25.03 -4.60
N PRO A 801 -2.83 -25.37 -4.77
CA PRO A 801 -2.35 -26.06 -5.97
C PRO A 801 -3.11 -27.36 -6.27
N LYS A 802 -3.42 -28.17 -5.25
CA LYS A 802 -4.22 -29.41 -5.40
C LYS A 802 -5.65 -29.12 -5.87
N ASN A 803 -6.22 -27.99 -5.48
CA ASN A 803 -7.55 -27.58 -5.91
C ASN A 803 -7.57 -27.16 -7.39
N LEU A 804 -6.55 -26.40 -7.80
CA LEU A 804 -6.38 -25.98 -9.19
C LEU A 804 -6.05 -27.15 -10.12
N GLU A 805 -5.30 -28.14 -9.62
CA GLU A 805 -4.95 -29.35 -10.36
C GLU A 805 -6.21 -30.19 -10.69
N GLU A 806 -7.21 -30.23 -9.81
CA GLU A 806 -8.48 -30.93 -10.08
C GLU A 806 -9.30 -30.28 -11.21
N LEU A 807 -9.13 -28.98 -11.46
CA LEU A 807 -9.88 -28.26 -12.49
C LEU A 807 -9.34 -28.48 -13.92
N ASP A 808 -8.19 -29.14 -14.08
CA ASP A 808 -7.55 -29.46 -15.37
C ASP A 808 -7.53 -28.27 -16.36
N ILE A 809 -7.08 -27.11 -15.88
CA ILE A 809 -7.14 -25.85 -16.63
C ILE A 809 -6.09 -25.86 -17.75
N GLU A 810 -6.55 -25.66 -18.99
CA GLU A 810 -5.69 -25.67 -20.19
C GLU A 810 -4.58 -24.60 -20.10
N ASN A 811 -3.33 -25.02 -20.29
CA ASN A 811 -2.11 -24.19 -20.22
C ASN A 811 -1.72 -23.65 -18.81
N LEU A 812 -2.42 -24.05 -17.74
CA LEU A 812 -1.97 -23.75 -16.38
C LEU A 812 -0.84 -24.70 -15.98
N ASN A 813 0.35 -24.16 -15.71
CA ASN A 813 1.48 -24.95 -15.20
C ASN A 813 1.49 -24.86 -13.67
N ILE A 814 1.08 -25.95 -13.01
CA ILE A 814 0.99 -26.03 -11.55
C ILE A 814 2.36 -25.86 -10.88
N ASP A 815 3.45 -26.38 -11.47
CA ASP A 815 4.78 -26.23 -10.89
C ASP A 815 5.26 -24.77 -10.93
N LYS A 816 5.00 -24.09 -12.05
CA LYS A 816 5.26 -22.65 -12.17
C LYS A 816 4.40 -21.83 -11.19
N TYR A 817 3.16 -22.24 -10.95
CA TYR A 817 2.30 -21.62 -9.93
C TYR A 817 2.87 -21.79 -8.51
N LYS A 818 3.38 -22.98 -8.19
CA LYS A 818 4.04 -23.25 -6.90
C LYS A 818 5.30 -22.41 -6.72
N GLU A 819 6.12 -22.26 -7.77
CA GLU A 819 7.28 -21.36 -7.75
C GLU A 819 6.88 -19.91 -7.51
N GLU A 820 5.80 -19.45 -8.14
CA GLU A 820 5.27 -18.10 -7.95
C GLU A 820 4.76 -17.86 -6.53
N LEU A 821 4.09 -18.84 -5.92
CA LEU A 821 3.67 -18.79 -4.52
C LEU A 821 4.87 -18.62 -3.58
N ILE A 822 5.94 -19.41 -3.79
CA ILE A 822 7.16 -19.32 -2.96
C ILE A 822 7.84 -17.96 -3.16
N ARG A 823 7.97 -17.50 -4.41
CA ARG A 823 8.58 -16.22 -4.76
C ARG A 823 7.86 -15.05 -4.07
N GLN A 824 6.54 -14.97 -4.19
CA GLN A 824 5.76 -13.90 -3.58
C GLN A 824 5.73 -13.97 -2.05
N LYS A 825 5.72 -15.18 -1.48
CA LYS A 825 5.89 -15.37 -0.02
C LYS A 825 7.20 -14.79 0.47
N GLU A 826 8.32 -15.07 -0.20
CA GLU A 826 9.63 -14.48 0.14
C GLU A 826 9.63 -12.95 0.04
N GLU A 827 9.03 -12.40 -1.02
CA GLU A 827 8.90 -10.94 -1.19
C GLU A 827 8.08 -10.28 -0.08
N LYS A 828 7.09 -10.98 0.46
CA LYS A 828 6.16 -10.48 1.49
C LYS A 828 6.54 -10.87 2.91
N ARG A 829 7.58 -11.69 3.08
CA ARG A 829 8.05 -12.22 4.36
C ARG A 829 8.25 -11.11 5.40
N ASP A 830 9.09 -10.13 5.09
CA ASP A 830 9.47 -9.10 6.06
C ASP A 830 8.29 -8.18 6.43
N GLU A 831 7.38 -7.93 5.49
CA GLU A 831 6.12 -7.21 5.73
C GLU A 831 5.23 -7.95 6.74
N ILE A 832 5.12 -9.27 6.59
CA ILE A 832 4.33 -10.12 7.49
C ILE A 832 4.98 -10.17 8.89
N VAL A 833 6.29 -10.42 8.95
CA VAL A 833 7.03 -10.51 10.22
C VAL A 833 6.94 -9.21 11.02
N LEU A 834 7.04 -8.05 10.36
CA LEU A 834 6.95 -6.73 11.01
C LEU A 834 5.58 -6.49 11.67
N ASN A 835 4.50 -6.93 11.03
CA ASN A 835 3.13 -6.69 11.48
C ASN A 835 2.57 -7.80 12.40
N LEU A 836 3.23 -8.95 12.46
CA LEU A 836 2.77 -10.16 13.15
C LEU A 836 2.35 -9.91 14.61
N LYS A 837 3.20 -9.21 15.38
CA LYS A 837 2.98 -8.95 16.80
C LYS A 837 1.80 -8.03 17.07
N SER A 838 1.59 -7.01 16.23
CA SER A 838 0.43 -6.12 16.35
C SER A 838 -0.87 -6.84 16.01
N THR A 839 -0.88 -7.67 14.96
CA THR A 839 -2.07 -8.39 14.53
C THR A 839 -2.52 -9.40 15.58
N ARG A 840 -1.59 -10.19 16.14
CA ARG A 840 -1.90 -11.21 17.17
C ARG A 840 -2.47 -10.63 18.46
N LYS A 841 -2.08 -9.40 18.84
CA LYS A 841 -2.69 -8.68 19.97
C LYS A 841 -4.17 -8.35 19.76
N GLY A 842 -4.67 -8.45 18.53
CA GLY A 842 -6.09 -8.26 18.22
C GLY A 842 -6.97 -9.42 18.70
N TYR A 843 -6.46 -10.64 18.69
CA TYR A 843 -7.27 -11.86 18.79
C TYR A 843 -7.94 -12.05 20.17
N PRO A 844 -9.28 -12.16 20.22
CA PRO A 844 -10.00 -12.30 21.49
C PRO A 844 -9.74 -13.63 22.22
N GLU A 845 -9.46 -14.70 21.48
CA GLU A 845 -9.21 -16.05 22.01
C GLU A 845 -7.93 -16.08 22.86
N LEU A 846 -6.93 -15.30 22.46
CA LEU A 846 -5.65 -15.18 23.15
C LEU A 846 -5.69 -14.20 24.33
N LYS A 847 -6.79 -13.47 24.51
CA LYS A 847 -6.98 -12.48 25.60
C LYS A 847 -7.64 -13.07 26.83
N ILE A 848 -7.98 -14.35 26.84
CA ILE A 848 -8.65 -15.01 27.97
C ILE A 848 -7.63 -15.21 29.10
N PRO A 849 -7.72 -14.46 30.21
CA PRO A 849 -6.67 -14.45 31.23
C PRO A 849 -6.48 -15.82 31.87
N GLY A 850 -5.23 -16.30 31.91
CA GLY A 850 -4.83 -17.50 32.67
C GLY A 850 -5.14 -18.86 32.02
N GLU A 851 -5.79 -18.89 30.85
CA GLU A 851 -6.33 -20.14 30.30
C GLU A 851 -5.78 -20.50 28.91
N ILE A 852 -5.46 -19.52 28.07
CA ILE A 852 -4.80 -19.74 26.77
C ILE A 852 -3.61 -18.79 26.68
N ARG A 853 -2.40 -19.34 26.80
CA ARG A 853 -1.15 -18.57 26.69
C ARG A 853 -0.83 -18.35 25.21
N MET A 854 -0.53 -17.12 24.83
CA MET A 854 0.00 -16.80 23.51
C MET A 854 1.40 -17.39 23.35
N ASP A 855 1.61 -18.17 22.29
CA ASP A 855 2.90 -18.76 21.93
C ASP A 855 3.81 -17.71 21.28
N THR A 856 5.12 -17.97 21.26
CA THR A 856 6.07 -17.07 20.57
C THR A 856 5.78 -16.99 19.08
N GLU A 857 6.17 -15.88 18.47
CA GLU A 857 6.02 -15.65 17.04
C GLU A 857 6.90 -16.57 16.18
N ASP A 858 7.93 -17.19 16.76
CA ASP A 858 8.95 -17.98 16.07
C ASP A 858 8.35 -19.08 15.19
N LYS A 859 7.36 -19.84 15.68
CA LYS A 859 6.74 -20.92 14.88
C LYS A 859 6.01 -20.42 13.63
N ILE A 860 5.49 -19.20 13.68
CA ILE A 860 4.79 -18.59 12.54
C ILE A 860 5.83 -18.09 11.53
N ILE A 861 6.95 -17.56 12.03
CA ILE A 861 8.09 -17.20 11.20
C ILE A 861 8.66 -18.45 10.54
N ASP A 862 8.85 -19.55 11.28
CA ASP A 862 9.30 -20.84 10.76
C ASP A 862 8.35 -21.38 9.67
N ASN A 863 7.04 -21.23 9.86
CA ASN A 863 6.07 -21.59 8.83
C ASN A 863 6.27 -20.76 7.57
N ILE A 864 6.40 -19.44 7.69
CA ILE A 864 6.63 -18.53 6.56
C ILE A 864 7.99 -18.82 5.91
N ASP A 865 9.01 -19.21 6.64
CA ASP A 865 10.35 -19.53 6.13
C ASP A 865 10.40 -20.88 5.40
N SER A 866 9.37 -21.71 5.56
CA SER A 866 9.27 -22.99 4.88
C SER A 866 8.96 -22.83 3.39
N ASN A 867 9.65 -23.61 2.56
CA ASN A 867 9.30 -23.79 1.15
C ASN A 867 8.20 -24.85 0.94
N ASN A 868 7.75 -25.52 2.00
CA ASN A 868 6.65 -26.46 1.93
C ASN A 868 5.30 -25.70 1.95
N ILE A 869 4.52 -25.85 0.89
CA ILE A 869 3.23 -25.17 0.67
C ILE A 869 2.25 -25.41 1.82
N GLU A 870 2.12 -26.67 2.25
CA GLU A 870 1.21 -27.05 3.34
C GLU A 870 1.63 -26.41 4.68
N THR A 871 2.90 -26.00 4.79
CA THR A 871 3.45 -25.36 5.99
C THR A 871 3.29 -23.84 5.94
N PHE A 872 3.72 -23.19 4.85
CA PHE A 872 3.67 -21.73 4.81
C PHE A 872 2.26 -21.19 4.57
N LEU A 873 1.37 -21.93 3.90
CA LEU A 873 -0.03 -21.52 3.75
C LEU A 873 -0.81 -21.51 5.06
N LYS A 874 -0.28 -22.08 6.15
CA LYS A 874 -0.82 -21.87 7.51
C LYS A 874 -0.64 -20.45 8.01
N SER A 875 0.28 -19.69 7.41
CA SER A 875 0.72 -18.38 7.91
C SER A 875 0.87 -17.33 6.81
N PHE A 876 0.51 -17.66 5.56
CA PHE A 876 0.55 -16.78 4.39
C PHE A 876 -0.84 -16.70 3.75
N SER A 877 -1.36 -15.49 3.52
CA SER A 877 -2.71 -15.28 3.02
C SER A 877 -2.80 -15.22 1.50
N LEU A 878 -3.60 -16.09 0.88
CA LEU A 878 -3.91 -15.99 -0.56
C LEU A 878 -5.05 -15.00 -0.87
N LYS A 879 -5.59 -14.32 0.14
CA LYS A 879 -6.63 -13.30 -0.03
C LYS A 879 -6.03 -11.96 -0.42
N ASP A 880 -5.12 -11.44 0.40
CA ASP A 880 -4.57 -10.08 0.37
C ASP A 880 -3.06 -9.99 0.17
N LYS A 881 -2.30 -11.09 0.41
CA LYS A 881 -0.83 -11.10 0.26
C LYS A 881 -0.34 -11.73 -1.04
N PHE A 882 -1.21 -12.39 -1.78
CA PHE A 882 -0.91 -13.03 -3.06
C PHE A 882 -1.47 -12.22 -4.24
N ASP A 883 -0.60 -11.84 -5.17
CA ASP A 883 -0.96 -11.26 -6.47
C ASP A 883 -1.43 -12.36 -7.42
N LYS A 884 -2.72 -12.27 -7.77
CA LYS A 884 -3.45 -13.23 -8.61
C LYS A 884 -3.28 -12.98 -10.11
N SER A 885 -2.41 -12.05 -10.52
CA SER A 885 -2.18 -11.73 -11.94
C SER A 885 -1.82 -12.96 -12.77
N TYR A 886 -1.06 -13.90 -12.21
CA TYR A 886 -0.75 -15.17 -12.87
C TYR A 886 -2.00 -16.03 -13.16
N LEU A 887 -3.01 -15.98 -12.28
CA LEU A 887 -4.26 -16.73 -12.43
C LEU A 887 -5.33 -15.96 -13.23
N ALA A 888 -5.17 -14.65 -13.41
CA ALA A 888 -6.16 -13.79 -14.07
C ALA A 888 -6.39 -14.17 -15.54
N GLU A 889 -5.36 -14.70 -16.22
CA GLU A 889 -5.43 -15.15 -17.61
C GLU A 889 -6.37 -16.34 -17.82
N PHE A 890 -6.69 -17.09 -16.75
CA PHE A 890 -7.53 -18.29 -16.79
C PHE A 890 -8.99 -18.03 -16.39
N ASN A 891 -9.36 -16.79 -16.07
CA ASN A 891 -10.73 -16.36 -15.74
C ASN A 891 -11.43 -17.22 -14.67
N LEU A 892 -10.68 -17.61 -13.64
CA LEU A 892 -11.17 -18.47 -12.54
C LEU A 892 -12.05 -17.66 -11.58
N ASN A 893 -13.31 -18.07 -11.43
CA ASN A 893 -14.22 -17.49 -10.44
C ASN A 893 -14.25 -18.34 -9.16
N LYS A 894 -14.64 -17.73 -8.03
CA LYS A 894 -14.68 -18.41 -6.72
C LYS A 894 -15.65 -19.59 -6.68
N ASN A 895 -16.75 -19.54 -7.44
CA ASN A 895 -17.76 -20.62 -7.47
C ASN A 895 -17.22 -21.89 -8.16
N VAL A 896 -16.42 -21.73 -9.22
CA VAL A 896 -15.74 -22.83 -9.90
C VAL A 896 -14.71 -23.45 -8.96
N LEU A 897 -13.91 -22.61 -8.29
CA LEU A 897 -12.92 -23.07 -7.31
C LEU A 897 -13.54 -23.76 -6.09
N ALA A 898 -14.76 -23.40 -5.70
CA ALA A 898 -15.48 -24.04 -4.60
C ALA A 898 -16.21 -25.34 -5.02
N SER A 899 -16.32 -25.61 -6.32
CA SER A 899 -17.09 -26.74 -6.86
C SER A 899 -16.30 -28.06 -6.94
N THR A 900 -14.99 -27.99 -6.81
CA THR A 900 -14.04 -29.12 -6.78
C THR A 900 -14.29 -30.05 -5.60
N ASN A 901 -14.04 -31.36 -5.76
CA ASN A 901 -14.17 -32.32 -4.67
C ASN A 901 -13.09 -32.11 -3.61
N TRP A 902 -11.88 -31.70 -3.99
CA TRP A 902 -10.80 -31.40 -3.05
C TRP A 902 -11.24 -30.35 -2.03
N PHE A 903 -11.73 -29.19 -2.50
CA PHE A 903 -12.26 -28.16 -1.62
C PHE A 903 -13.39 -28.68 -0.73
N ARG A 904 -14.36 -29.40 -1.30
CA ARG A 904 -15.48 -30.00 -0.55
C ARG A 904 -14.99 -30.92 0.57
N THR A 905 -14.12 -31.87 0.25
CA THR A 905 -13.58 -32.85 1.22
C THR A 905 -12.83 -32.16 2.34
N GLN A 906 -12.02 -31.13 2.03
CA GLN A 906 -11.30 -30.37 3.07
C GLN A 906 -12.26 -29.66 4.04
N ILE A 907 -13.37 -29.09 3.54
CA ILE A 907 -14.36 -28.45 4.41
C ILE A 907 -15.19 -29.48 5.18
N GLU A 908 -15.55 -30.61 4.57
CA GLU A 908 -16.28 -31.69 5.25
C GLU A 908 -15.45 -32.33 6.37
N GLU A 909 -14.14 -32.53 6.16
CA GLU A 909 -13.20 -33.02 7.18
C GLU A 909 -13.09 -32.06 8.38
N LEU A 910 -13.15 -30.75 8.15
CA LEU A 910 -13.10 -29.74 9.22
C LEU A 910 -14.38 -29.68 10.07
N ILE A 911 -15.53 -30.10 9.52
CA ILE A 911 -16.84 -30.01 10.17
C ILE A 911 -17.26 -31.35 10.80
N SER A 912 -16.65 -32.46 10.39
CA SER A 912 -16.93 -33.83 10.86
C SER A 912 -16.47 -34.10 12.29
#